data_AF-A0A933KS04-F1
#
_entry.id   AF-A0A933KS04-F1
#
_cell.length_a   1.000
_cell.length_b   1.000
_cell.length_c   1.000
_cell.angle_alpha   90.00
_cell.angle_beta   90.00
_cell.angle_gamma   90.00
#
_symmetry.space_group_name_H-M   'P 1'
#
loop_
_entity.id
_entity.type
_entity.pdbx_description
1 polymer ?
#
loop_
_entity_poly.entity_id
_entity_poly.type
_entity_poly.pdbx_seq_one_letter_code
_entity_poly.pdbx_strand_id
1 'polypeptide(L)'
;MSLKGMVMKAISALALVGVLVVTASPGQADPLACNVTEYRAVPGLSAVVAQDVLTATWDGDAGQQVRLRLALVGGTPTLQEIAVRGQSRGDWKVVAAHLTPDFRVVTGLRRVTEQQLQPLRQLKTALTPSLIDSIKWDAFWDAPLNLDAVENTRTNAIPPPQGILSQPGLPRTPAEIARASATYAIRGCEVKTNGARLEISFDGVQLGVFQGRLQYTLYKGTNLIEQEIIARTDVDSVAYKYEAGLKGIAIEPASRVAWRDVAGNWQEYRFGGAANTNPVPLRANNRLVVAEGPGGSIAALPPPHNFFWSREVSFNQGYVWYRKDAGSTYAFGVRQPEAESHPEEMGRGDEDTRQNFALRSARPGTWQRMPVYLYVSATPADGAARGALAFTRNDQFKALPGYQVMATHFHTAMVGRLRRLGGLDARLPDFDVMKAAGVNIFAPIDGSGLGFGLPREDRLKTLADYYEAARRHSDRNFLIMPNEEGAAGGLGGHNDLLISRPLFWLPGRTADQPFVEAHPTYGTVYRIGSPADMMEMARLENLLVFMPHPRSKGSTGYPDAIKDRDYFLADQYRGIGVRWGMGLDGSEQRLCEFRCQTLWDEMNNWVADKPVALKFIQAITETYEQGPGDDFYANSPANYVKLDSLPSAGSGDWSAIIDAMKRGDYFWTSGEVLISGYLVQGAGAKRTIVADLEWTFPLEFVEVVWGDGVNVGRQVIPATDLPPLGRKHVEIPFDAAGKKWVRFAVWDTAGNGAMVQPVRLTTTATTTR
;
A
#
# COMPACT_ATOMS: atom_id res chain seq x y z
N MET A 1 -4.36 77.60 -30.11
CA MET A 1 -4.72 78.99 -29.77
C MET A 1 -5.72 78.96 -28.63
N SER A 2 -5.42 79.69 -27.55
CA SER A 2 -6.28 80.08 -26.41
C SER A 2 -6.80 79.02 -25.40
N LEU A 3 -6.43 79.31 -24.14
CA LEU A 3 -7.00 78.87 -22.87
C LEU A 3 -8.51 79.15 -22.73
N LYS A 4 -9.15 78.36 -21.85
CA LYS A 4 -10.11 78.69 -20.75
C LYS A 4 -10.44 77.34 -20.09
N GLY A 5 -10.25 77.02 -18.80
CA GLY A 5 -10.14 77.78 -17.56
C GLY A 5 -11.24 77.29 -16.62
N MET A 6 -10.92 76.63 -15.50
CA MET A 6 -11.38 77.02 -14.15
C MET A 6 -10.84 76.07 -13.08
N VAL A 7 -10.50 76.68 -11.95
CA VAL A 7 -9.76 76.21 -10.77
C VAL A 7 -10.69 75.51 -9.78
N MET A 8 -10.21 74.48 -9.09
CA MET A 8 -10.64 74.23 -7.71
C MET A 8 -9.48 73.67 -6.86
N LYS A 9 -9.32 74.29 -5.69
CA LYS A 9 -8.21 74.19 -4.74
C LYS A 9 -8.07 72.78 -4.14
N ALA A 10 -6.84 72.25 -4.07
CA ALA A 10 -6.49 71.13 -3.21
C ALA A 10 -5.70 71.65 -2.00
N ILE A 11 -6.24 71.34 -0.81
CA ILE A 11 -5.68 71.64 0.50
C ILE A 11 -4.54 70.67 0.77
N SER A 12 -3.36 71.21 1.13
CA SER A 12 -2.21 70.44 1.61
C SER A 12 -2.52 69.84 2.98
N ALA A 13 -2.51 68.51 3.07
CA ALA A 13 -2.44 67.78 4.33
C ALA A 13 -1.14 66.96 4.35
N LEU A 14 -0.19 67.38 5.18
CA LEU A 14 0.97 66.58 5.57
C LEU A 14 0.46 65.35 6.33
N ALA A 15 0.54 64.17 5.73
CA ALA A 15 0.39 62.90 6.42
C ALA A 15 1.79 62.31 6.66
N LEU A 16 2.23 62.38 7.92
CA LEU A 16 3.43 61.71 8.40
C LEU A 16 3.20 60.19 8.29
N VAL A 17 3.77 59.54 7.26
CA VAL A 17 3.78 58.07 7.17
C VAL A 17 4.88 57.58 8.10
N GLY A 18 4.48 57.23 9.34
CA GLY A 18 5.32 56.47 10.25
C GLY A 18 5.56 55.09 9.67
N VAL A 19 6.78 54.83 9.21
CA VAL A 19 7.24 53.49 8.87
C VAL A 19 7.34 52.70 10.17
N LEU A 20 6.31 51.90 10.46
CA LEU A 20 6.38 50.88 11.52
C LEU A 20 7.31 49.78 11.01
N VAL A 21 8.60 49.87 11.37
CA VAL A 21 9.51 48.73 11.26
C VAL A 21 9.09 47.74 12.34
N VAL A 22 8.26 46.76 11.97
CA VAL A 22 8.03 45.58 12.81
C VAL A 22 9.30 44.73 12.75
N THR A 23 10.21 44.96 13.70
CA THR A 23 11.27 44.00 13.98
C THR A 23 10.62 42.74 14.55
N ALA A 24 10.50 41.70 13.73
CA ALA A 24 10.17 40.37 14.23
C ALA A 24 11.27 39.98 15.23
N SER A 25 10.94 40.00 16.52
CA SER A 25 11.82 39.44 17.54
C SER A 25 11.93 37.94 17.26
N PRO A 26 13.13 37.33 17.28
CA PRO A 26 13.22 35.88 17.25
C PRO A 26 12.40 35.34 18.42
N GLY A 27 11.35 34.57 18.11
CA GLY A 27 10.46 34.02 19.13
C GLY A 27 11.28 33.24 20.15
N GLN A 28 11.22 33.67 21.41
CA GLN A 28 11.83 32.95 22.52
C GLN A 28 11.13 31.58 22.61
N ALA A 29 11.92 30.51 22.77
CA ALA A 29 11.36 29.18 22.96
C ALA A 29 10.47 29.16 24.22
N ASP A 30 9.30 28.54 24.13
CA ASP A 30 8.47 28.28 25.30
C ASP A 30 9.16 27.23 26.19
N PRO A 31 8.89 27.23 27.51
CA PRO A 31 9.41 26.19 28.39
C PRO A 31 9.07 24.78 27.88
N LEU A 32 10.07 23.91 27.78
CA LEU A 32 9.90 22.52 27.36
C LEU A 32 10.29 21.58 28.49
N ALA A 33 9.28 21.05 29.16
CA ALA A 33 9.43 19.94 30.09
C ALA A 33 9.16 18.62 29.36
N CYS A 34 10.07 17.64 29.47
CA CYS A 34 9.85 16.31 28.91
C CYS A 34 9.84 15.24 30.00
N ASN A 35 8.85 14.37 29.96
CA ASN A 35 8.81 13.13 30.73
C ASN A 35 9.82 12.15 30.14
N VAL A 36 10.83 11.80 30.93
CA VAL A 36 11.92 10.88 30.55
C VAL A 36 11.88 9.57 31.38
N THR A 37 10.73 9.24 31.96
CA THR A 37 10.58 8.06 32.83
C THR A 37 10.84 6.74 32.07
N GLU A 38 10.41 6.67 30.81
CA GLU A 38 10.64 5.52 29.91
C GLU A 38 11.92 5.66 29.05
N TYR A 39 12.68 6.74 29.24
CA TYR A 39 13.96 6.91 28.58
C TYR A 39 15.05 6.06 29.25
N ARG A 40 15.79 5.33 28.42
CA ARG A 40 16.98 4.57 28.80
C ARG A 40 18.10 4.99 27.86
N ALA A 41 19.24 5.42 28.42
CA ALA A 41 20.41 5.71 27.61
C ALA A 41 20.92 4.41 26.95
N VAL A 42 21.16 4.47 25.63
CA VAL A 42 21.71 3.36 24.85
C VAL A 42 22.96 3.87 24.11
N PRO A 43 24.06 3.12 24.04
CA PRO A 43 25.23 3.53 23.26
C PRO A 43 24.82 3.88 21.82
N GLY A 44 25.21 5.06 21.34
CA GLY A 44 24.86 5.51 19.99
C GLY A 44 23.43 6.00 19.83
N LEU A 45 22.66 6.18 20.91
CA LEU A 45 21.31 6.76 20.88
C LEU A 45 21.03 7.47 22.22
N SER A 46 20.97 8.79 22.18
CA SER A 46 20.90 9.62 23.39
C SER A 46 19.92 10.77 23.24
N ALA A 47 19.35 11.19 24.37
CA ALA A 47 18.45 12.33 24.49
C ALA A 47 18.82 13.14 25.73
N VAL A 48 18.90 14.46 25.60
CA VAL A 48 19.20 15.39 26.70
C VAL A 48 18.24 16.59 26.60
N VAL A 49 17.60 16.93 27.70
CA VAL A 49 16.77 18.14 27.81
C VAL A 49 17.56 19.18 28.59
N ALA A 50 17.87 20.31 27.95
CA ALA A 50 18.58 21.41 28.58
C ALA A 50 18.14 22.73 27.97
N GLN A 51 17.94 23.76 28.81
CA GLN A 51 17.56 25.11 28.38
C GLN A 51 16.34 25.10 27.45
N ASP A 52 15.30 24.36 27.82
CA ASP A 52 14.05 24.22 27.06
C ASP A 52 14.21 23.64 25.64
N VAL A 53 15.31 22.91 25.40
CA VAL A 53 15.59 22.20 24.15
C VAL A 53 15.86 20.72 24.43
N LEU A 54 15.11 19.85 23.76
CA LEU A 54 15.42 18.42 23.67
C LEU A 54 16.41 18.20 22.53
N THR A 55 17.60 17.69 22.86
CA THR A 55 18.62 17.29 21.88
C THR A 55 18.70 15.77 21.84
N ALA A 56 18.35 15.18 20.70
CA ALA A 56 18.56 13.78 20.42
C ALA A 56 19.78 13.61 19.48
N THR A 57 20.67 12.67 19.81
CA THR A 57 21.83 12.31 18.96
C THR A 57 21.89 10.80 18.80
N TRP A 58 22.05 10.32 17.57
CA TRP A 58 22.15 8.90 17.29
C TRP A 58 23.16 8.57 16.19
N ASP A 59 23.63 7.33 16.21
CA ASP A 59 24.46 6.75 15.16
C ASP A 59 23.58 6.47 13.95
N GLY A 60 23.93 7.08 12.82
CA GLY A 60 23.24 6.98 11.54
C GLY A 60 23.94 6.05 10.55
N ASP A 61 23.76 6.29 9.26
CA ASP A 61 24.33 5.44 8.20
C ASP A 61 25.86 5.51 8.14
N ALA A 62 26.51 4.38 7.86
CA ALA A 62 27.94 4.31 7.50
C ALA A 62 28.89 5.11 8.44
N GLY A 63 28.64 5.07 9.75
CA GLY A 63 29.45 5.75 10.77
C GLY A 63 29.18 7.26 10.89
N GLN A 64 28.13 7.77 10.25
CA GLN A 64 27.62 9.11 10.50
C GLN A 64 26.92 9.20 11.86
N GLN A 65 26.77 10.42 12.33
CA GLN A 65 25.87 10.74 13.44
C GLN A 65 24.89 11.81 13.02
N VAL A 66 23.66 11.70 13.51
CA VAL A 66 22.60 12.67 13.28
C VAL A 66 22.19 13.28 14.61
N ARG A 67 21.84 14.56 14.57
CA ARG A 67 21.36 15.32 15.71
C ARG A 67 20.07 16.03 15.35
N LEU A 68 19.08 15.90 16.23
CA LEU A 68 17.80 16.59 16.16
C LEU A 68 17.64 17.43 17.42
N ARG A 69 17.41 18.74 17.28
CA ARG A 69 17.11 19.66 18.37
C ARG A 69 15.68 20.16 18.26
N LEU A 70 14.87 19.86 19.27
CA LEU A 70 13.44 20.19 19.33
C LEU A 70 13.18 21.19 20.46
N ALA A 71 12.35 22.18 20.18
CA ALA A 71 11.85 23.14 21.16
C ALA A 71 10.36 23.44 20.89
N LEU A 72 9.72 24.18 21.79
CA LEU A 72 8.38 24.70 21.57
C LEU A 72 8.46 26.18 21.19
N VAL A 73 7.68 26.58 20.19
CA VAL A 73 7.51 27.98 19.79
C VAL A 73 6.01 28.22 19.59
N GLY A 74 5.40 29.01 20.47
CA GLY A 74 3.95 29.23 20.48
C GLY A 74 3.15 27.93 20.61
N GLY A 75 3.62 26.99 21.44
CA GLY A 75 3.01 25.66 21.63
C GLY A 75 3.18 24.69 20.44
N THR A 76 3.96 25.06 19.42
CA THR A 76 4.26 24.22 18.25
C THR A 76 5.64 23.58 18.38
N PRO A 77 5.76 22.24 18.26
CA PRO A 77 7.04 21.56 18.15
C PRO A 77 7.83 22.10 16.95
N THR A 78 9.00 22.65 17.22
CA THR A 78 9.88 23.26 16.24
C THR A 78 11.22 22.55 16.25
N LEU A 79 11.66 22.08 15.09
CA LEU A 79 12.99 21.55 14.89
C LEU A 79 13.93 22.75 14.78
N GLN A 80 14.54 23.13 15.90
CA GLN A 80 15.54 24.20 15.92
C GLN A 80 16.70 23.86 14.99
N GLU A 81 17.07 22.59 14.91
CA GLU A 81 18.19 22.12 14.10
C GLU A 81 18.02 20.64 13.75
N ILE A 82 18.29 20.30 12.49
CA ILE A 82 18.65 18.96 12.04
C ILE A 82 20.08 19.04 11.52
N ALA A 83 20.99 18.28 12.12
CA ALA A 83 22.39 18.27 11.75
C ALA A 83 22.93 16.86 11.54
N VAL A 84 23.92 16.76 10.66
CA VAL A 84 24.62 15.51 10.35
C VAL A 84 26.11 15.72 10.48
N ARG A 85 26.81 14.69 10.95
CA ARG A 85 28.26 14.67 11.09
C ARG A 85 28.80 13.39 10.46
N GLY A 86 29.88 13.53 9.67
CA GLY A 86 30.61 12.40 9.11
C GLY A 86 31.32 11.56 10.19
N GLN A 87 32.09 10.54 9.79
CA GLN A 87 32.74 9.59 10.70
C GLN A 87 33.44 10.27 11.90
N SER A 88 32.90 10.02 13.12
CA SER A 88 33.31 10.31 14.51
C SER A 88 34.22 11.52 14.89
N ARG A 89 34.69 12.35 13.95
CA ARG A 89 35.63 13.47 14.17
C ARG A 89 35.41 14.69 13.25
N GLY A 90 34.35 14.71 12.43
CA GLY A 90 34.02 15.88 11.60
C GLY A 90 33.25 16.98 12.35
N ASP A 91 33.07 18.14 11.74
CA ASP A 91 32.16 19.17 12.27
C ASP A 91 30.69 18.79 12.01
N TRP A 92 29.80 19.27 12.89
CA TRP A 92 28.36 19.17 12.67
C TRP A 92 27.96 20.10 11.52
N LYS A 93 27.29 19.56 10.50
CA LYS A 93 26.70 20.32 9.41
C LYS A 93 25.20 20.45 9.65
N VAL A 94 24.72 21.67 9.85
CA VAL A 94 23.29 21.95 9.94
C VAL A 94 22.68 21.79 8.55
N VAL A 95 21.82 20.79 8.38
CA VAL A 95 21.12 20.53 7.12
C VAL A 95 19.94 21.49 6.96
N ALA A 96 19.21 21.73 8.04
CA ALA A 96 18.11 22.66 8.10
C ALA A 96 17.82 23.08 9.55
N ALA A 97 17.19 24.24 9.74
CA ALA A 97 16.90 24.82 11.04
C ALA A 97 15.57 25.57 11.03
N HIS A 98 14.97 25.75 12.21
CA HIS A 98 13.71 26.46 12.43
C HIS A 98 12.51 25.88 11.65
N LEU A 99 12.42 24.54 11.57
CA LEU A 99 11.37 23.87 10.82
C LEU A 99 10.17 23.54 11.70
N THR A 100 8.98 23.57 11.12
CA THR A 100 7.76 23.07 11.77
C THR A 100 7.12 21.96 10.94
N PRO A 101 6.45 20.99 11.58
CA PRO A 101 5.68 19.97 10.89
C PRO A 101 4.49 20.58 10.13
N ASP A 102 4.32 20.23 8.85
CA ASP A 102 3.18 20.63 8.02
C ASP A 102 2.28 19.42 7.76
N PHE A 103 1.20 19.31 8.52
CA PHE A 103 0.19 18.26 8.37
C PHE A 103 -1.15 18.85 7.98
N ARG A 104 -1.78 18.24 6.97
CA ARG A 104 -3.10 18.61 6.48
C ARG A 104 -3.95 17.37 6.26
N VAL A 105 -5.25 17.46 6.55
CA VAL A 105 -6.21 16.38 6.37
C VAL A 105 -7.38 16.88 5.54
N VAL A 106 -7.93 15.97 4.74
CA VAL A 106 -9.24 16.15 4.12
C VAL A 106 -10.07 14.93 4.49
N THR A 107 -11.26 15.17 5.04
CA THR A 107 -12.20 14.12 5.44
C THR A 107 -13.47 14.20 4.61
N GLY A 108 -14.02 13.05 4.24
CA GLY A 108 -15.30 12.87 3.59
C GLY A 108 -16.13 11.78 4.26
N LEU A 109 -17.36 11.58 3.77
CA LEU A 109 -18.28 10.57 4.29
C LEU A 109 -18.12 9.23 3.55
N ARG A 110 -17.72 8.18 4.27
CA ARG A 110 -17.63 6.79 3.80
C ARG A 110 -19.01 6.21 3.51
N ARG A 111 -19.16 5.49 2.39
CA ARG A 111 -20.40 4.85 1.98
C ARG A 111 -20.17 3.44 1.41
N VAL A 112 -21.12 2.53 1.64
CA VAL A 112 -21.23 1.26 0.91
C VAL A 112 -21.65 1.53 -0.54
N THR A 113 -21.19 0.68 -1.46
CA THR A 113 -21.51 0.77 -2.89
C THR A 113 -22.49 -0.33 -3.34
N GLU A 114 -23.18 -0.09 -4.45
CA GLU A 114 -24.05 -1.10 -5.09
C GLU A 114 -23.31 -2.41 -5.40
N GLN A 115 -22.00 -2.34 -5.68
CA GLN A 115 -21.19 -3.51 -5.98
C GLN A 115 -21.11 -4.47 -4.77
N GLN A 116 -21.10 -3.92 -3.56
CA GLN A 116 -21.12 -4.71 -2.32
C GLN A 116 -22.54 -5.18 -1.98
N LEU A 117 -23.56 -4.38 -2.29
CA LEU A 117 -24.96 -4.69 -1.97
C LEU A 117 -25.56 -5.78 -2.87
N GLN A 118 -25.20 -5.78 -4.16
CA GLN A 118 -25.71 -6.75 -5.13
C GLN A 118 -25.52 -8.22 -4.72
N PRO A 119 -24.30 -8.70 -4.34
CA PRO A 119 -24.11 -10.09 -3.93
C PRO A 119 -24.88 -10.43 -2.65
N LEU A 120 -25.02 -9.49 -1.71
CA LEU A 120 -25.83 -9.69 -0.50
C LEU A 120 -27.32 -9.88 -0.83
N ARG A 121 -27.86 -9.11 -1.78
CA ARG A 121 -29.24 -9.28 -2.27
C ARG A 121 -29.41 -10.61 -2.99
N GLN A 122 -28.43 -11.04 -3.79
CA GLN A 122 -28.45 -12.36 -4.44
C GLN A 122 -28.43 -13.51 -3.42
N LEU A 123 -27.67 -13.35 -2.33
CA LEU A 123 -27.65 -14.25 -1.18
C LEU A 123 -28.92 -14.15 -0.31
N LYS A 124 -29.85 -13.24 -0.64
CA LYS A 124 -31.07 -12.94 0.15
C LYS A 124 -30.74 -12.55 1.60
N THR A 125 -29.57 -11.94 1.81
CA THR A 125 -29.16 -11.42 3.13
C THR A 125 -29.96 -10.16 3.43
N ALA A 126 -30.54 -10.07 4.63
CA ALA A 126 -31.27 -8.89 5.06
C ALA A 126 -30.32 -7.70 5.21
N LEU A 127 -30.60 -6.61 4.49
CA LEU A 127 -29.84 -5.37 4.60
C LEU A 127 -30.30 -4.58 5.84
N THR A 128 -29.56 -4.71 6.94
CA THR A 128 -29.82 -4.02 8.21
C THR A 128 -28.84 -2.85 8.41
N PRO A 129 -29.16 -1.85 9.25
CA PRO A 129 -28.23 -0.76 9.55
C PRO A 129 -26.87 -1.28 10.04
N SER A 130 -26.86 -2.25 10.96
CA SER A 130 -25.62 -2.86 11.47
C SER A 130 -24.77 -3.53 10.39
N LEU A 131 -25.40 -4.16 9.39
CA LEU A 131 -24.67 -4.78 8.28
C LEU A 131 -24.07 -3.71 7.36
N ILE A 132 -24.83 -2.66 7.04
CA ILE A 132 -24.31 -1.54 6.25
C ILE A 132 -23.14 -0.87 6.96
N ASP A 133 -23.26 -0.65 8.27
CA ASP A 133 -22.20 -0.07 9.09
C ASP A 133 -20.95 -0.95 9.19
N SER A 134 -21.09 -2.28 9.12
CA SER A 134 -19.92 -3.17 9.13
C SER A 134 -19.21 -3.22 7.77
N ILE A 135 -19.94 -3.28 6.66
CA ILE A 135 -19.34 -3.52 5.33
C ILE A 135 -18.89 -2.23 4.63
N LYS A 136 -19.40 -1.05 5.02
CA LYS A 136 -19.02 0.22 4.38
C LYS A 136 -17.52 0.48 4.47
N TRP A 137 -16.85 -0.02 5.51
CA TRP A 137 -15.42 0.20 5.71
C TRP A 137 -14.55 -0.46 4.64
N ASP A 138 -15.09 -1.46 3.95
CA ASP A 138 -14.44 -2.23 2.88
C ASP A 138 -14.83 -1.74 1.47
N ALA A 139 -15.42 -0.55 1.36
CA ALA A 139 -15.82 0.03 0.09
C ALA A 139 -14.62 0.34 -0.81
N PHE A 140 -14.76 -0.03 -2.09
CA PHE A 140 -13.71 0.11 -3.10
C PHE A 140 -14.03 1.20 -4.15
N TRP A 141 -15.31 1.34 -4.51
CA TRP A 141 -15.81 2.32 -5.48
C TRP A 141 -16.53 3.50 -4.84
N ASP A 142 -16.04 3.92 -3.68
CA ASP A 142 -16.60 5.03 -2.94
C ASP A 142 -15.64 6.22 -2.96
N ALA A 143 -15.82 7.18 -3.87
CA ALA A 143 -15.01 8.40 -3.93
C ALA A 143 -15.55 9.49 -3.00
N PRO A 144 -15.04 9.66 -1.76
CA PRO A 144 -15.70 10.45 -0.71
C PRO A 144 -15.61 11.96 -0.93
N LEU A 145 -14.70 12.41 -1.78
CA LEU A 145 -14.44 13.82 -2.08
C LEU A 145 -14.95 14.24 -3.46
N ASN A 146 -15.55 13.32 -4.22
CA ASN A 146 -16.05 13.62 -5.54
C ASN A 146 -17.41 14.34 -5.47
N LEU A 147 -17.46 15.58 -5.94
CA LEU A 147 -18.66 16.42 -5.97
C LEU A 147 -19.36 16.42 -7.34
N ASP A 148 -18.80 15.74 -8.33
CA ASP A 148 -19.34 15.73 -9.69
C ASP A 148 -20.76 15.16 -9.70
N ALA A 149 -21.62 15.78 -10.51
CA ALA A 149 -22.88 15.16 -10.89
C ALA A 149 -22.53 13.88 -11.66
N VAL A 150 -22.99 12.75 -11.16
CA VAL A 150 -22.56 11.43 -11.64
C VAL A 150 -23.05 11.21 -13.08
N GLU A 151 -22.23 11.53 -14.08
CA GLU A 151 -22.40 11.07 -15.47
C GLU A 151 -21.81 9.66 -15.57
N ASN A 152 -22.63 8.61 -15.38
CA ASN A 152 -22.11 7.27 -15.13
C ASN A 152 -22.15 6.32 -16.33
N THR A 153 -21.02 5.63 -16.56
CA THR A 153 -20.92 4.43 -17.41
C THR A 153 -21.09 3.12 -16.64
N ARG A 154 -20.90 3.09 -15.29
CA ARG A 154 -21.14 1.92 -14.42
C ARG A 154 -22.13 2.19 -13.29
N THR A 155 -23.37 1.73 -13.43
CA THR A 155 -24.44 1.92 -12.44
C THR A 155 -24.28 1.05 -11.18
N ASN A 156 -23.50 -0.02 -11.23
CA ASN A 156 -23.29 -0.95 -10.12
C ASN A 156 -22.03 -0.67 -9.29
N ALA A 157 -21.19 0.28 -9.66
CA ALA A 157 -19.89 0.55 -9.02
C ALA A 157 -19.84 1.96 -8.40
N ILE A 158 -20.88 2.32 -7.65
CA ILE A 158 -21.00 3.60 -6.91
C ILE A 158 -21.88 3.41 -5.66
N PRO A 159 -21.87 4.34 -4.68
CA PRO A 159 -22.92 4.43 -3.68
C PRO A 159 -24.32 4.52 -4.31
N PRO A 160 -25.37 3.92 -3.69
CA PRO A 160 -26.72 3.98 -4.24
C PRO A 160 -27.18 5.43 -4.42
N PRO A 161 -27.62 5.87 -5.61
CA PRO A 161 -27.97 7.27 -5.85
C PRO A 161 -29.06 7.81 -4.91
N GLN A 162 -30.03 6.96 -4.55
CA GLN A 162 -31.12 7.31 -3.64
C GLN A 162 -30.74 7.17 -2.15
N GLY A 163 -29.52 6.74 -1.84
CA GLY A 163 -29.11 6.34 -0.50
C GLY A 163 -29.64 4.97 -0.10
N ILE A 164 -29.29 4.52 1.10
CA ILE A 164 -29.77 3.26 1.67
C ILE A 164 -29.81 3.34 3.19
N LEU A 165 -30.98 3.06 3.78
CA LEU A 165 -31.21 3.17 5.22
C LEU A 165 -30.79 4.57 5.75
N SER A 166 -29.83 4.64 6.67
CA SER A 166 -29.28 5.89 7.21
C SER A 166 -28.17 6.51 6.36
N GLN A 167 -27.69 5.82 5.33
CA GLN A 167 -26.64 6.32 4.45
C GLN A 167 -27.23 7.26 3.37
N PRO A 168 -26.72 8.50 3.24
CA PRO A 168 -27.12 9.43 2.18
C PRO A 168 -26.77 8.93 0.76
N GLY A 169 -27.51 9.45 -0.23
CA GLY A 169 -27.33 9.16 -1.65
C GLY A 169 -26.30 10.04 -2.37
N LEU A 170 -26.37 10.09 -3.69
CA LEU A 170 -25.54 10.94 -4.57
C LEU A 170 -26.41 12.02 -5.26
N PRO A 171 -25.83 13.15 -5.70
CA PRO A 171 -24.43 13.55 -5.57
C PRO A 171 -24.04 13.89 -4.12
N ARG A 172 -22.73 13.91 -3.86
CA ARG A 172 -22.18 14.39 -2.59
C ARG A 172 -22.34 15.89 -2.48
N THR A 173 -22.27 16.43 -1.26
CA THR A 173 -22.34 17.87 -1.04
C THR A 173 -21.05 18.42 -0.44
N PRO A 174 -20.69 19.69 -0.70
CA PRO A 174 -19.51 20.30 -0.07
C PRO A 174 -19.51 20.23 1.46
N ALA A 175 -20.69 20.19 2.10
CA ALA A 175 -20.82 20.09 3.55
C ALA A 175 -20.32 18.75 4.12
N GLU A 176 -20.18 17.72 3.28
CA GLU A 176 -19.63 16.42 3.68
C GLU A 176 -18.09 16.41 3.68
N ILE A 177 -17.46 17.46 3.15
CA ILE A 177 -16.01 17.56 3.01
C ILE A 177 -15.47 18.62 3.96
N ALA A 178 -14.56 18.20 4.85
CA ALA A 178 -13.85 19.11 5.72
C ALA A 178 -12.35 19.09 5.43
N ARG A 179 -11.72 20.27 5.49
CA ARG A 179 -10.28 20.47 5.27
C ARG A 179 -9.70 21.13 6.51
N ALA A 180 -8.58 20.61 7.00
CA ALA A 180 -7.92 21.19 8.17
C ALA A 180 -6.40 21.03 8.09
N SER A 181 -5.70 21.99 8.69
CA SER A 181 -4.29 21.90 9.02
C SER A 181 -4.14 21.54 10.50
N ALA A 182 -3.05 20.88 10.87
CA ALA A 182 -2.78 20.57 12.27
C ALA A 182 -2.58 21.86 13.08
N THR A 183 -3.17 21.91 14.25
CA THR A 183 -2.90 22.90 15.30
C THR A 183 -2.30 22.20 16.51
N TYR A 184 -1.44 22.93 17.22
CA TYR A 184 -0.60 22.40 18.28
C TYR A 184 -0.84 23.22 19.55
N ALA A 185 -1.23 22.55 20.62
CA ALA A 185 -1.37 23.12 21.96
C ALA A 185 -0.47 22.36 22.95
N ILE A 186 0.80 22.18 22.56
CA ILE A 186 1.75 21.34 23.25
C ILE A 186 2.32 22.06 24.47
N ARG A 187 2.45 21.33 25.59
CA ARG A 187 3.00 21.85 26.86
C ARG A 187 4.26 21.14 27.34
N GLY A 188 4.64 20.07 26.67
CA GLY A 188 5.76 19.23 27.05
C GLY A 188 5.92 18.08 26.08
N CYS A 189 6.84 17.18 26.37
CA CYS A 189 7.06 15.98 25.57
C CYS A 189 7.21 14.72 26.41
N GLU A 190 7.13 13.56 25.78
CA GLU A 190 7.52 12.27 26.35
C GLU A 190 8.67 11.71 25.52
N VAL A 191 9.68 11.15 26.19
CA VAL A 191 10.83 10.50 25.56
C VAL A 191 10.92 9.07 26.05
N LYS A 192 10.88 8.13 25.11
CA LYS A 192 10.90 6.69 25.36
C LYS A 192 11.98 6.01 24.54
N THR A 193 12.73 5.12 25.18
CA THR A 193 13.63 4.21 24.48
C THR A 193 12.91 2.88 24.23
N ASN A 194 12.83 2.46 22.97
CA ASN A 194 12.19 1.21 22.57
C ASN A 194 13.14 0.39 21.69
N GLY A 195 13.89 -0.54 22.30
CA GLY A 195 14.93 -1.28 21.59
C GLY A 195 16.03 -0.34 21.05
N ALA A 196 16.22 -0.34 19.73
CA ALA A 196 17.20 0.48 19.02
C ALA A 196 16.61 1.80 18.49
N ARG A 197 15.44 2.23 18.97
CA ARG A 197 14.82 3.50 18.59
C ARG A 197 14.46 4.39 19.76
N LEU A 198 14.38 5.69 19.48
CA LEU A 198 13.94 6.73 20.42
C LEU A 198 12.63 7.32 19.90
N GLU A 199 11.57 7.22 20.71
CA GLU A 199 10.26 7.77 20.43
C GLU A 199 10.10 9.07 21.23
N ILE A 200 9.80 10.17 20.53
CA ILE A 200 9.61 11.49 21.12
C ILE A 200 8.19 11.96 20.78
N SER A 201 7.32 12.04 21.78
CA SER A 201 5.89 12.32 21.59
C SER A 201 5.49 13.68 22.17
N PHE A 202 4.59 14.37 21.48
CA PHE A 202 4.03 15.67 21.86
C PHE A 202 2.50 15.59 21.81
N ASP A 203 1.86 15.47 22.98
CA ASP A 203 0.40 15.45 23.12
C ASP A 203 -0.21 16.84 23.00
N GLY A 204 -1.38 16.93 22.37
CA GLY A 204 -2.11 18.20 22.17
C GLY A 204 -2.20 18.61 20.70
N VAL A 205 -2.27 17.63 19.79
CA VAL A 205 -2.52 17.85 18.36
C VAL A 205 -4.01 17.77 18.08
N GLN A 206 -4.52 18.76 17.34
CA GLN A 206 -5.82 18.71 16.69
C GLN A 206 -5.61 18.78 15.18
N LEU A 207 -6.19 17.85 14.42
CA LEU A 207 -6.15 17.81 12.96
C LEU A 207 -7.55 17.51 12.41
N GLY A 208 -8.33 18.55 12.12
CA GLY A 208 -9.72 18.38 11.69
C GLY A 208 -10.55 17.69 12.77
N VAL A 209 -11.12 16.52 12.47
CA VAL A 209 -11.87 15.70 13.44
C VAL A 209 -10.98 14.86 14.35
N PHE A 210 -9.67 14.82 14.11
CA PHE A 210 -8.73 13.96 14.83
C PHE A 210 -8.06 14.69 16.00
N GLN A 211 -7.95 14.00 17.14
CA GLN A 211 -7.22 14.47 18.34
C GLN A 211 -6.17 13.44 18.75
N GLY A 212 -4.97 13.91 19.10
CA GLY A 212 -3.89 13.03 19.52
C GLY A 212 -2.56 13.73 19.69
N ARG A 213 -1.52 13.14 19.11
CA ARG A 213 -0.13 13.52 19.32
C ARG A 213 0.69 13.56 18.04
N LEU A 214 1.73 14.38 18.05
CA LEU A 214 2.82 14.33 17.08
C LEU A 214 3.92 13.44 17.66
N GLN A 215 4.52 12.56 16.85
CA GLN A 215 5.62 11.72 17.27
C GLN A 215 6.76 11.76 16.26
N TYR A 216 7.98 11.81 16.78
CA TYR A 216 9.22 11.55 16.04
C TYR A 216 9.81 10.24 16.53
N THR A 217 10.06 9.30 15.61
CA THR A 217 10.80 8.07 15.90
C THR A 217 12.15 8.11 15.20
N LEU A 218 13.22 7.97 15.99
CA LEU A 218 14.61 8.00 15.52
C LEU A 218 15.20 6.60 15.58
N TYR A 219 15.74 6.12 14.47
CA TYR A 219 16.21 4.75 14.32
C TYR A 219 17.74 4.68 14.35
N LYS A 220 18.31 4.04 15.39
CA LYS A 220 19.76 3.83 15.44
C LYS A 220 20.21 2.94 14.27
N GLY A 221 21.34 3.30 13.66
CA GLY A 221 21.92 2.61 12.52
C GLY A 221 21.48 3.18 11.17
N THR A 222 20.66 4.23 11.16
CA THR A 222 20.27 4.92 9.93
C THR A 222 19.97 6.41 10.13
N ASN A 223 19.99 7.19 9.05
CA ASN A 223 19.58 8.58 9.04
C ASN A 223 18.06 8.77 8.86
N LEU A 224 17.29 7.67 8.82
CA LEU A 224 15.83 7.68 8.71
C LEU A 224 15.18 8.21 10.00
N ILE A 225 14.22 9.11 9.84
CA ILE A 225 13.34 9.65 10.87
C ILE A 225 11.90 9.39 10.42
N GLU A 226 11.07 8.89 11.31
CA GLU A 226 9.62 8.87 11.09
C GLU A 226 8.99 10.04 11.84
N GLN A 227 8.24 10.88 11.12
CA GLN A 227 7.40 11.93 11.69
C GLN A 227 5.94 11.54 11.45
N GLU A 228 5.14 11.39 12.50
CA GLU A 228 3.75 10.97 12.38
C GLU A 228 2.82 11.75 13.30
N ILE A 229 1.59 11.98 12.84
CA ILE A 229 0.47 12.25 13.75
C ILE A 229 -0.22 10.92 14.05
N ILE A 230 -0.32 10.59 15.33
CA ILE A 230 -1.12 9.46 15.84
C ILE A 230 -2.32 10.06 16.55
N ALA A 231 -3.50 9.91 15.95
CA ALA A 231 -4.71 10.58 16.42
C ALA A 231 -5.96 9.75 16.18
N ARG A 232 -6.99 9.94 17.00
CA ARG A 232 -8.27 9.23 16.89
C ARG A 232 -9.41 10.21 16.66
N THR A 233 -10.52 9.68 16.17
CA THR A 233 -11.79 10.40 16.03
C THR A 233 -12.92 9.48 16.49
N ASP A 234 -13.96 10.05 17.08
CA ASP A 234 -15.21 9.34 17.40
C ASP A 234 -16.32 9.66 16.39
N VAL A 235 -16.00 10.40 15.32
CA VAL A 235 -16.94 10.69 14.23
C VAL A 235 -17.14 9.42 13.39
N ASP A 236 -18.40 9.07 13.16
CA ASP A 236 -18.77 7.92 12.35
C ASP A 236 -18.48 8.11 10.87
N SER A 237 -18.20 6.99 10.19
CA SER A 237 -18.11 6.91 8.72
C SER A 237 -17.09 7.87 8.10
N VAL A 238 -15.96 8.12 8.77
CA VAL A 238 -14.91 8.99 8.23
C VAL A 238 -14.09 8.23 7.19
N ALA A 239 -14.02 8.80 5.98
CA ALA A 239 -12.97 8.50 5.03
C ALA A 239 -12.02 9.70 4.95
N TYR A 240 -10.71 9.48 4.85
CA TYR A 240 -9.75 10.58 4.89
C TYR A 240 -8.50 10.35 4.07
N LYS A 241 -7.86 11.47 3.71
CA LYS A 241 -6.50 11.53 3.17
C LYS A 241 -5.68 12.55 3.95
N TYR A 242 -4.37 12.41 3.91
CA TYR A 242 -3.47 13.37 4.56
C TYR A 242 -2.31 13.81 3.66
N GLU A 243 -1.73 14.94 4.04
CA GLU A 243 -0.45 15.45 3.57
C GLU A 243 0.44 15.70 4.78
N ALA A 244 1.73 15.48 4.63
CA ALA A 244 2.70 15.57 5.71
C ALA A 244 4.06 16.04 5.19
N GLY A 245 4.77 16.83 5.97
CA GLY A 245 6.08 17.35 5.59
C GLY A 245 6.67 18.32 6.58
N LEU A 246 7.59 19.14 6.09
CA LEU A 246 8.27 20.20 6.84
C LEU A 246 8.07 21.54 6.14
N LYS A 247 7.86 22.60 6.92
CA LYS A 247 7.76 23.99 6.43
C LYS A 247 8.65 24.94 7.21
N GLY A 248 8.87 26.12 6.65
CA GLY A 248 9.72 27.17 7.25
C GLY A 248 11.19 27.06 6.86
N ILE A 249 11.53 26.23 5.87
CA ILE A 249 12.92 26.04 5.43
C ILE A 249 13.39 27.33 4.77
N ALA A 250 14.52 27.87 5.21
CA ALA A 250 15.09 29.09 4.63
C ALA A 250 15.52 28.88 3.17
N ILE A 251 15.26 29.88 2.33
CA ILE A 251 15.76 29.96 0.96
C ILE A 251 17.13 30.64 1.01
N GLU A 252 18.16 29.87 0.72
CA GLU A 252 19.55 30.28 0.62
C GLU A 252 20.05 30.13 -0.83
N PRO A 253 21.22 30.70 -1.19
CA PRO A 253 21.73 30.62 -2.57
C PRO A 253 21.88 29.20 -3.14
N ALA A 254 22.13 28.20 -2.28
CA ALA A 254 22.23 26.79 -2.67
C ALA A 254 20.89 26.02 -2.57
N SER A 255 19.80 26.66 -2.13
CA SER A 255 18.54 25.97 -1.87
C SER A 255 17.86 25.51 -3.14
N ARG A 256 17.47 24.24 -3.17
CA ARG A 256 16.63 23.66 -4.20
C ARG A 256 15.77 22.53 -3.65
N VAL A 257 14.67 22.25 -4.34
CA VAL A 257 14.04 20.93 -4.28
C VAL A 257 14.35 20.16 -5.55
N ALA A 258 14.64 18.87 -5.43
CA ALA A 258 14.97 17.99 -6.55
C ALA A 258 14.16 16.68 -6.48
N TRP A 259 13.83 16.13 -7.63
CA TRP A 259 13.12 14.85 -7.78
C TRP A 259 13.49 14.20 -9.12
N ARG A 260 13.15 12.92 -9.28
CA ARG A 260 13.18 12.25 -10.59
C ARG A 260 11.79 12.34 -11.20
N ASP A 261 11.65 12.81 -12.44
CA ASP A 261 10.38 12.70 -13.17
C ASP A 261 10.02 11.23 -13.48
N VAL A 262 8.84 11.00 -14.05
CA VAL A 262 8.35 9.66 -14.41
C VAL A 262 9.22 8.93 -15.44
N ALA A 263 10.08 9.65 -16.18
CA ALA A 263 11.07 9.05 -17.09
C ALA A 263 12.42 8.77 -16.38
N GLY A 264 12.54 9.12 -15.10
CA GLY A 264 13.73 8.93 -14.29
C GLY A 264 14.75 10.06 -14.38
N ASN A 265 14.46 11.15 -15.09
CA ASN A 265 15.39 12.27 -15.21
C ASN A 265 15.31 13.19 -13.99
N TRP A 266 16.45 13.72 -13.58
CA TRP A 266 16.51 14.70 -12.48
C TRP A 266 15.88 16.03 -12.90
N GLN A 267 15.02 16.53 -12.03
CA GLN A 267 14.37 17.82 -12.08
C GLN A 267 14.69 18.61 -10.82
N GLU A 268 14.68 19.94 -10.92
CA GLU A 268 14.90 20.81 -9.76
C GLU A 268 14.09 22.11 -9.82
N TYR A 269 13.84 22.70 -8.65
CA TYR A 269 13.30 24.04 -8.50
C TYR A 269 14.13 24.85 -7.50
N ARG A 270 14.64 26.00 -7.94
CA ARG A 270 15.57 26.87 -7.18
C ARG A 270 14.93 28.14 -6.61
N PHE A 271 13.61 28.15 -6.44
CA PHE A 271 12.87 29.22 -5.74
C PHE A 271 13.04 30.66 -6.25
N GLY A 272 13.38 30.88 -7.53
CA GLY A 272 13.47 32.23 -8.11
C GLY A 272 12.13 32.92 -8.40
N GLY A 273 11.01 32.18 -8.41
CA GLY A 273 9.68 32.70 -8.77
C GLY A 273 8.89 33.32 -7.60
N ALA A 274 7.62 33.67 -7.84
CA ALA A 274 6.70 34.13 -6.81
C ALA A 274 6.34 33.02 -5.79
N ALA A 275 5.82 33.40 -4.63
CA ALA A 275 5.29 32.45 -3.65
C ALA A 275 4.10 31.67 -4.24
N ASN A 276 3.95 30.41 -3.83
CA ASN A 276 2.86 29.56 -4.27
C ASN A 276 1.64 29.73 -3.36
N THR A 277 0.44 29.77 -3.95
CA THR A 277 -0.82 29.77 -3.20
C THR A 277 -1.15 28.40 -2.61
N ASN A 278 -0.75 27.33 -3.29
CA ASN A 278 -0.99 25.93 -2.93
C ASN A 278 0.30 25.11 -3.08
N PRO A 279 0.42 23.93 -2.44
CA PRO A 279 1.47 22.98 -2.78
C PRO A 279 1.48 22.69 -4.28
N VAL A 280 2.68 22.50 -4.82
CA VAL A 280 2.92 22.05 -6.19
C VAL A 280 3.14 20.53 -6.14
N PRO A 281 2.16 19.73 -6.59
CA PRO A 281 2.34 18.28 -6.69
C PRO A 281 3.39 17.92 -7.74
N LEU A 282 4.17 16.89 -7.44
CA LEU A 282 5.19 16.37 -8.34
C LEU A 282 4.86 14.92 -8.70
N ARG A 283 4.66 14.63 -9.98
CA ARG A 283 4.68 13.25 -10.52
C ARG A 283 6.13 12.75 -10.55
N ALA A 284 6.62 12.44 -9.36
CA ALA A 284 7.98 11.97 -9.14
C ALA A 284 8.02 10.45 -9.18
N ASN A 285 9.00 9.90 -9.89
CA ASN A 285 9.33 8.49 -9.79
C ASN A 285 9.71 8.16 -8.32
N ASN A 286 9.29 6.98 -7.86
CA ASN A 286 9.54 6.47 -6.50
C ASN A 286 8.94 7.31 -5.36
N ARG A 287 8.04 8.24 -5.67
CA ARG A 287 7.33 9.07 -4.68
C ARG A 287 8.30 9.79 -3.72
N LEU A 288 9.37 10.35 -4.27
CA LEU A 288 10.47 10.93 -3.50
C LEU A 288 10.74 12.38 -3.93
N VAL A 289 10.86 13.27 -2.95
CA VAL A 289 11.32 14.65 -3.14
C VAL A 289 12.44 14.96 -2.16
N VAL A 290 13.43 15.73 -2.58
CA VAL A 290 14.59 16.07 -1.77
C VAL A 290 14.73 17.58 -1.66
N ALA A 291 14.71 18.10 -0.44
CA ALA A 291 15.12 19.47 -0.16
C ALA A 291 16.64 19.49 0.07
N GLU A 292 17.36 20.33 -0.66
CA GLU A 292 18.80 20.52 -0.54
C GLU A 292 19.09 21.96 -0.11
N GLY A 293 20.02 22.10 0.84
CA GLY A 293 20.57 23.36 1.31
C GLY A 293 22.10 23.30 1.42
N PRO A 294 22.75 24.35 1.95
CA PRO A 294 24.21 24.43 1.97
C PRO A 294 24.88 23.34 2.82
N GLY A 295 24.21 22.87 3.87
CA GLY A 295 24.76 21.88 4.80
C GLY A 295 24.47 20.42 4.44
N GLY A 296 23.59 20.15 3.48
CA GLY A 296 23.16 18.81 3.11
C GLY A 296 21.74 18.78 2.54
N SER A 297 21.11 17.61 2.60
CA SER A 297 19.78 17.38 2.04
C SER A 297 18.88 16.57 2.97
N ILE A 298 17.57 16.74 2.83
CA ILE A 298 16.54 15.92 3.48
C ILE A 298 15.61 15.40 2.39
N ALA A 299 15.53 14.08 2.26
CA ALA A 299 14.54 13.44 1.39
C ALA A 299 13.26 13.15 2.18
N ALA A 300 12.10 13.36 1.57
CA ALA A 300 10.79 12.98 2.12
C ALA A 300 10.16 11.90 1.25
N LEU A 301 9.71 10.81 1.89
CA LEU A 301 9.07 9.66 1.24
C LEU A 301 7.92 9.11 2.10
N PRO A 302 6.86 8.58 1.49
CA PRO A 302 5.77 7.94 2.22
C PRO A 302 6.14 6.49 2.61
N PRO A 303 5.40 5.85 3.54
CA PRO A 303 5.38 4.39 3.60
C PRO A 303 5.11 3.81 2.21
N PRO A 304 5.83 2.77 1.76
CA PRO A 304 5.82 2.42 0.35
C PRO A 304 4.52 1.76 -0.13
N HIS A 305 3.75 1.15 0.77
CA HIS A 305 2.54 0.40 0.43
C HIS A 305 1.32 0.87 1.22
N ASN A 306 1.44 0.96 2.56
CA ASN A 306 0.33 1.38 3.40
C ASN A 306 -0.11 2.81 3.08
N PHE A 307 0.70 3.67 2.45
CA PHE A 307 0.28 5.02 2.04
C PHE A 307 -0.81 5.05 0.96
N PHE A 308 -1.07 3.93 0.28
CA PHE A 308 -1.96 3.85 -0.88
C PHE A 308 -3.19 3.01 -0.56
N TRP A 309 -4.38 3.53 -0.88
CA TRP A 309 -5.56 2.69 -1.04
C TRP A 309 -5.55 2.06 -2.44
N SER A 310 -6.24 0.93 -2.56
CA SER A 310 -6.30 0.21 -3.83
C SER A 310 -7.14 0.99 -4.83
N ARG A 311 -6.61 1.05 -6.04
CA ARG A 311 -7.26 1.54 -7.26
C ARG A 311 -7.01 0.53 -8.37
N GLU A 312 -7.89 0.41 -9.35
CA GLU A 312 -7.72 -0.45 -10.52
C GLU A 312 -6.72 0.11 -11.52
N VAL A 313 -6.15 1.28 -11.22
CA VAL A 313 -5.00 1.84 -11.94
C VAL A 313 -3.88 2.16 -10.96
N SER A 314 -2.65 2.08 -11.44
CA SER A 314 -1.43 2.40 -10.69
C SER A 314 -0.81 3.73 -11.13
N PHE A 315 -1.54 4.53 -11.91
CA PHE A 315 -1.05 5.80 -12.45
C PHE A 315 -0.50 6.72 -11.36
N ASN A 316 0.62 7.40 -11.65
CA ASN A 316 1.28 8.28 -10.69
C ASN A 316 0.55 9.62 -10.58
N GLN A 317 -0.06 9.84 -9.41
CA GLN A 317 -0.90 11.00 -9.11
C GLN A 317 -0.18 12.13 -8.39
N GLY A 318 1.15 12.04 -8.33
CA GLY A 318 2.04 13.00 -7.71
C GLY A 318 1.99 12.94 -6.18
N TYR A 319 2.70 11.97 -5.62
CA TYR A 319 2.63 11.65 -4.18
C TYR A 319 3.57 12.47 -3.29
N VAL A 320 4.28 13.42 -3.88
CA VAL A 320 5.16 14.37 -3.19
C VAL A 320 4.91 15.79 -3.69
N TRP A 321 5.33 16.79 -2.90
CA TRP A 321 5.08 18.18 -3.20
C TRP A 321 6.19 19.09 -2.67
N TYR A 322 6.25 20.30 -3.23
CA TYR A 322 6.96 21.45 -2.65
C TYR A 322 6.04 22.68 -2.64
N ARG A 323 6.36 23.69 -1.83
CA ARG A 323 5.65 24.98 -1.81
C ARG A 323 6.62 26.09 -1.41
N LYS A 324 6.78 27.11 -2.24
CA LYS A 324 7.42 28.36 -1.84
C LYS A 324 6.43 29.17 -1.00
N ASP A 325 6.66 29.26 0.30
CA ASP A 325 5.74 29.93 1.24
C ASP A 325 5.89 31.46 1.18
N ALA A 326 7.13 31.95 1.05
CA ALA A 326 7.45 33.38 1.01
C ALA A 326 8.70 33.63 0.16
N GLY A 327 9.12 34.91 0.07
CA GLY A 327 10.39 35.27 -0.57
C GLY A 327 11.61 34.59 0.04
N SER A 328 11.53 34.21 1.32
CA SER A 328 12.64 33.65 2.11
C SER A 328 12.41 32.24 2.63
N THR A 329 11.24 31.62 2.43
CA THR A 329 10.95 30.28 2.98
C THR A 329 10.18 29.37 2.04
N TYR A 330 10.35 28.06 2.23
CA TYR A 330 9.64 27.02 1.52
C TYR A 330 9.32 25.79 2.40
N ALA A 331 8.54 24.89 1.83
CA ALA A 331 8.07 23.65 2.42
C ALA A 331 8.10 22.50 1.39
N PHE A 332 8.13 21.26 1.88
CA PHE A 332 8.10 20.06 1.05
C PHE A 332 7.59 18.85 1.85
N GLY A 333 7.14 17.81 1.16
CA GLY A 333 6.70 16.59 1.81
C GLY A 333 5.96 15.62 0.90
N VAL A 334 5.16 14.75 1.53
CA VAL A 334 4.32 13.74 0.89
C VAL A 334 2.86 14.21 0.86
N ARG A 335 2.12 13.76 -0.15
CA ARG A 335 0.68 14.00 -0.27
C ARG A 335 -0.04 12.80 -0.80
N GLN A 336 -1.29 12.67 -0.37
CA GLN A 336 -2.26 11.84 -1.06
C GLN A 336 -3.13 12.72 -1.98
N PRO A 337 -3.41 12.28 -3.21
CA PRO A 337 -4.34 12.95 -4.12
C PRO A 337 -5.79 12.94 -3.63
N GLU A 338 -6.63 13.82 -4.17
CA GLU A 338 -8.05 13.97 -3.78
C GLU A 338 -9.03 13.33 -4.76
N ALA A 339 -8.60 13.14 -5.99
CA ALA A 339 -9.37 12.50 -7.05
C ALA A 339 -8.45 11.70 -7.97
N GLU A 340 -9.05 10.80 -8.74
CA GLU A 340 -8.38 10.12 -9.85
C GLU A 340 -8.21 11.07 -11.05
N SER A 341 -7.26 10.76 -11.94
CA SER A 341 -7.05 11.51 -13.17
C SER A 341 -8.19 11.19 -14.15
N HIS A 342 -8.51 12.16 -15.01
CA HIS A 342 -9.46 11.91 -16.08
C HIS A 342 -8.93 10.82 -17.01
N PRO A 343 -9.76 9.91 -17.54
CA PRO A 343 -9.31 8.84 -18.46
C PRO A 343 -8.49 9.35 -19.65
N GLU A 344 -8.87 10.52 -20.21
CA GLU A 344 -8.13 11.18 -21.29
C GLU A 344 -6.68 11.53 -20.92
N GLU A 345 -6.40 11.87 -19.65
CA GLU A 345 -5.05 12.15 -19.17
C GLU A 345 -4.22 10.89 -18.96
N MET A 346 -4.87 9.79 -18.61
CA MET A 346 -4.21 8.49 -18.40
C MET A 346 -3.82 7.86 -19.74
N GLY A 347 -4.58 8.16 -20.81
CA GLY A 347 -4.30 7.71 -22.17
C GLY A 347 -4.36 6.18 -22.34
N ARG A 348 -5.06 5.49 -21.44
CA ARG A 348 -5.15 4.02 -21.39
C ARG A 348 -6.52 3.56 -20.90
N GLY A 349 -7.12 2.64 -21.66
CA GLY A 349 -8.45 2.10 -21.41
C GLY A 349 -9.57 3.13 -21.63
N ASP A 350 -10.77 2.61 -21.89
CA ASP A 350 -11.99 3.44 -21.99
C ASP A 350 -12.73 3.52 -20.64
N GLU A 351 -12.13 2.97 -19.58
CA GLU A 351 -12.77 2.85 -18.27
C GLU A 351 -12.61 4.12 -17.43
N ASP A 352 -13.75 4.66 -16.98
CA ASP A 352 -13.77 5.76 -16.02
C ASP A 352 -13.63 5.24 -14.59
N THR A 353 -12.41 5.35 -14.05
CA THR A 353 -12.07 4.92 -12.69
C THR A 353 -12.22 6.03 -11.64
N ARG A 354 -12.81 7.18 -11.95
CA ARG A 354 -12.92 8.32 -11.00
C ARG A 354 -13.70 8.00 -9.73
N GLN A 355 -14.58 7.01 -9.76
CA GLN A 355 -15.30 6.53 -8.58
C GLN A 355 -14.48 5.52 -7.74
N ASN A 356 -13.42 4.95 -8.30
CA ASN A 356 -12.51 4.03 -7.60
C ASN A 356 -11.42 4.78 -6.84
N PHE A 357 -11.85 5.58 -5.86
CA PHE A 357 -10.95 6.46 -5.12
C PHE A 357 -11.31 6.50 -3.63
N ALA A 358 -11.23 5.34 -3.00
CA ALA A 358 -11.77 5.07 -1.68
C ALA A 358 -11.23 5.98 -0.56
N LEU A 359 -9.98 6.42 -0.63
CA LEU A 359 -9.25 6.96 0.54
C LEU A 359 -9.12 5.93 1.68
N ARG A 360 -8.53 6.34 2.80
CA ARG A 360 -8.48 5.53 4.03
C ARG A 360 -9.80 5.61 4.78
N SER A 361 -10.14 4.53 5.46
CA SER A 361 -11.17 4.50 6.50
C SER A 361 -10.59 4.93 7.85
N ALA A 362 -11.41 5.58 8.69
CA ALA A 362 -11.10 5.83 10.09
C ALA A 362 -12.29 5.38 10.95
N ARG A 363 -12.23 4.16 11.48
CA ARG A 363 -13.24 3.63 12.40
C ARG A 363 -13.26 4.44 13.71
N PRO A 364 -14.42 4.73 14.29
CA PRO A 364 -14.52 5.45 15.56
C PRO A 364 -13.67 4.83 16.67
N GLY A 365 -13.01 5.69 17.47
CA GLY A 365 -12.19 5.29 18.61
C GLY A 365 -10.83 4.66 18.26
N THR A 366 -10.52 4.43 16.98
CA THR A 366 -9.25 3.84 16.55
C THR A 366 -8.16 4.90 16.36
N TRP A 367 -6.91 4.55 16.68
CA TRP A 367 -5.75 5.43 16.54
C TRP A 367 -5.19 5.37 15.13
N GLN A 368 -5.54 6.38 14.33
CA GLN A 368 -5.04 6.54 12.97
C GLN A 368 -3.60 7.04 12.97
N ARG A 369 -2.74 6.42 12.16
CA ARG A 369 -1.35 6.82 11.96
C ARG A 369 -1.20 7.52 10.60
N MET A 370 -0.57 8.69 10.62
CA MET A 370 -0.32 9.53 9.44
C MET A 370 1.18 9.81 9.31
N PRO A 371 2.00 8.81 8.90
CA PRO A 371 3.45 8.97 8.85
C PRO A 371 3.95 9.67 7.58
N VAL A 372 5.08 10.35 7.72
CA VAL A 372 6.03 10.68 6.65
C VAL A 372 7.42 10.29 7.11
N TYR A 373 8.19 9.66 6.23
CA TYR A 373 9.59 9.37 6.47
C TYR A 373 10.46 10.50 5.95
N LEU A 374 11.49 10.84 6.72
CA LEU A 374 12.50 11.83 6.39
C LEU A 374 13.87 11.16 6.43
N TYR A 375 14.66 11.30 5.39
CA TYR A 375 16.03 10.76 5.32
C TYR A 375 17.03 11.92 5.23
N VAL A 376 17.82 12.09 6.28
CA VAL A 376 18.79 13.19 6.39
C VAL A 376 20.12 12.76 5.75
N SER A 377 20.77 13.65 5.01
CA SER A 377 22.07 13.35 4.41
C SER A 377 23.01 14.55 4.41
N ALA A 378 24.30 14.28 4.60
CA ALA A 378 25.38 15.24 4.41
C ALA A 378 25.71 15.49 2.93
N THR A 379 25.10 14.73 2.01
CA THR A 379 25.33 14.79 0.57
C THR A 379 24.32 15.68 -0.13
N PRO A 380 24.57 16.06 -1.40
CA PRO A 380 23.56 16.63 -2.28
C PRO A 380 22.37 15.69 -2.53
N ALA A 381 21.37 16.19 -3.25
CA ALA A 381 20.09 15.55 -3.43
C ALA A 381 20.15 14.13 -4.00
N ASP A 382 21.06 13.86 -4.92
CA ASP A 382 21.25 12.54 -5.53
C ASP A 382 21.69 11.48 -4.51
N GLY A 383 22.59 11.85 -3.59
CA GLY A 383 23.06 10.97 -2.53
C GLY A 383 22.00 10.73 -1.46
N ALA A 384 21.24 11.77 -1.09
CA ALA A 384 20.11 11.63 -0.16
C ALA A 384 19.01 10.74 -0.76
N ALA A 385 18.73 10.91 -2.04
CA ALA A 385 17.76 10.07 -2.73
C ALA A 385 18.20 8.60 -2.78
N ARG A 386 19.47 8.32 -3.10
CA ARG A 386 20.00 6.95 -3.07
C ARG A 386 19.88 6.30 -1.70
N GLY A 387 20.14 7.05 -0.62
CA GLY A 387 19.97 6.56 0.75
C GLY A 387 18.51 6.24 1.08
N ALA A 388 17.58 7.13 0.73
CA ALA A 388 16.14 6.90 0.91
C ALA A 388 15.64 5.70 0.08
N LEU A 389 16.08 5.57 -1.18
CA LEU A 389 15.65 4.48 -2.08
C LEU A 389 16.19 3.11 -1.69
N ALA A 390 17.23 3.03 -0.85
CA ALA A 390 17.68 1.76 -0.31
C ALA A 390 16.57 1.05 0.48
N PHE A 391 15.63 1.81 1.07
CA PHE A 391 14.54 1.28 1.85
C PHE A 391 13.45 0.56 1.03
N THR A 392 13.30 0.91 -0.25
CA THR A 392 12.37 0.22 -1.17
C THR A 392 13.10 -0.61 -2.22
N ARG A 393 14.43 -0.79 -2.07
CA ARG A 393 15.31 -1.41 -3.08
C ARG A 393 15.15 -0.76 -4.46
N ASN A 394 15.02 0.56 -4.49
CA ASN A 394 14.74 1.33 -5.71
C ASN A 394 13.45 0.85 -6.43
N ASP A 395 12.43 0.50 -5.64
CA ASP A 395 11.15 -0.06 -6.09
C ASP A 395 11.30 -1.35 -6.92
N GLN A 396 12.17 -2.26 -6.46
CA GLN A 396 12.40 -3.56 -7.09
C GLN A 396 12.23 -4.71 -6.12
N PHE A 397 11.49 -5.73 -6.54
CA PHE A 397 11.48 -7.02 -5.90
C PHE A 397 12.85 -7.68 -6.06
N LYS A 398 13.46 -8.04 -4.94
CA LYS A 398 14.78 -8.63 -4.92
C LYS A 398 14.72 -10.10 -5.37
N ALA A 399 15.54 -10.48 -6.34
CA ALA A 399 15.74 -11.89 -6.65
C ALA A 399 16.26 -12.66 -5.42
N LEU A 400 15.68 -13.83 -5.17
CA LEU A 400 15.99 -14.67 -4.02
C LEU A 400 16.31 -16.09 -4.49
N PRO A 401 17.47 -16.67 -4.12
CA PRO A 401 17.83 -18.02 -4.53
C PRO A 401 16.75 -19.06 -4.15
N GLY A 402 16.37 -19.91 -5.09
CA GLY A 402 15.31 -20.90 -4.92
C GLY A 402 13.88 -20.36 -5.03
N TYR A 403 13.70 -19.07 -5.38
CA TYR A 403 12.39 -18.45 -5.56
C TYR A 403 12.29 -17.68 -6.87
N GLN A 404 11.07 -17.60 -7.41
CA GLN A 404 10.68 -16.73 -8.52
C GLN A 404 9.61 -15.75 -8.05
N VAL A 405 9.74 -14.48 -8.44
CA VAL A 405 8.80 -13.41 -8.08
C VAL A 405 7.61 -13.45 -9.04
N MET A 406 6.42 -13.69 -8.51
CA MET A 406 5.17 -13.74 -9.25
C MET A 406 4.26 -12.57 -8.87
N ALA A 407 3.90 -11.77 -9.86
CA ALA A 407 2.82 -10.80 -9.79
C ALA A 407 1.63 -11.31 -10.62
N THR A 408 0.41 -11.18 -10.11
CA THR A 408 -0.77 -11.79 -10.72
C THR A 408 -2.03 -10.95 -10.54
N HIS A 409 -3.08 -11.33 -11.27
CA HIS A 409 -4.39 -10.69 -11.25
C HIS A 409 -4.34 -9.29 -11.87
N PHE A 410 -4.12 -9.25 -13.18
CA PHE A 410 -4.13 -8.03 -13.99
C PHE A 410 -5.16 -8.11 -15.10
N HIS A 411 -5.93 -7.04 -15.24
CA HIS A 411 -6.93 -6.85 -16.30
C HIS A 411 -6.31 -6.15 -17.50
N THR A 412 -5.31 -6.79 -18.13
CA THR A 412 -4.52 -6.11 -19.17
C THR A 412 -5.16 -6.08 -20.55
N ALA A 413 -6.24 -6.84 -20.77
CA ALA A 413 -6.85 -7.05 -22.09
C ALA A 413 -5.81 -7.40 -23.17
N MET A 414 -4.82 -8.22 -22.81
CA MET A 414 -3.56 -8.44 -23.54
C MET A 414 -3.80 -8.80 -25.00
N VAL A 415 -4.62 -9.82 -25.28
CA VAL A 415 -4.89 -10.27 -26.65
C VAL A 415 -5.55 -9.17 -27.48
N GLY A 416 -6.53 -8.46 -26.92
CA GLY A 416 -7.22 -7.36 -27.60
C GLY A 416 -6.26 -6.24 -27.98
N ARG A 417 -5.35 -5.87 -27.06
CA ARG A 417 -4.33 -4.83 -27.30
C ARG A 417 -3.30 -5.27 -28.33
N LEU A 418 -2.81 -6.51 -28.26
CA LEU A 418 -1.88 -7.07 -29.24
C LEU A 418 -2.47 -7.06 -30.65
N ARG A 419 -3.73 -7.48 -30.80
CA ARG A 419 -4.44 -7.44 -32.10
C ARG A 419 -4.55 -6.02 -32.64
N ARG A 420 -4.89 -5.03 -31.81
CA ARG A 420 -4.94 -3.61 -32.21
C ARG A 420 -3.58 -3.06 -32.66
N LEU A 421 -2.49 -3.56 -32.10
CA LEU A 421 -1.12 -3.19 -32.47
C LEU A 421 -0.56 -3.93 -33.70
N GLY A 422 -1.38 -4.76 -34.36
CA GLY A 422 -1.02 -5.42 -35.61
C GLY A 422 -0.61 -6.89 -35.48
N GLY A 423 -0.72 -7.51 -34.30
CA GLY A 423 -0.53 -8.96 -34.14
C GLY A 423 0.07 -9.37 -32.79
N LEU A 424 0.15 -10.69 -32.56
CA LEU A 424 0.62 -11.25 -31.28
C LEU A 424 2.11 -11.01 -31.00
N ASP A 425 2.89 -10.57 -31.98
CA ASP A 425 4.31 -10.21 -31.82
C ASP A 425 4.53 -8.77 -31.33
N ALA A 426 3.49 -7.93 -31.32
CA ALA A 426 3.58 -6.57 -30.82
C ALA A 426 4.00 -6.56 -29.34
N ARG A 427 4.80 -5.58 -28.92
CA ARG A 427 5.26 -5.48 -27.53
C ARG A 427 4.37 -4.55 -26.73
N LEU A 428 3.89 -5.02 -25.57
CA LEU A 428 3.14 -4.19 -24.63
C LEU A 428 4.06 -3.61 -23.55
N PRO A 429 3.84 -2.35 -23.11
CA PRO A 429 4.64 -1.73 -22.05
C PRO A 429 4.57 -2.48 -20.71
N ASP A 430 3.49 -3.21 -20.46
CA ASP A 430 3.27 -4.00 -19.25
C ASP A 430 4.45 -4.94 -18.97
N PHE A 431 4.97 -5.61 -20.01
CA PHE A 431 6.06 -6.57 -19.86
C PHE A 431 7.35 -5.91 -19.38
N ASP A 432 7.62 -4.69 -19.84
CA ASP A 432 8.81 -3.94 -19.47
C ASP A 432 8.72 -3.40 -18.04
N VAL A 433 7.52 -2.96 -17.62
CA VAL A 433 7.26 -2.55 -16.23
C VAL A 433 7.46 -3.72 -15.26
N MET A 434 6.89 -4.89 -15.56
CA MET A 434 7.04 -6.08 -14.73
C MET A 434 8.51 -6.49 -14.58
N LYS A 435 9.23 -6.58 -15.71
CA LYS A 435 10.67 -6.91 -15.71
C LYS A 435 11.50 -5.89 -14.93
N ALA A 436 11.23 -4.60 -15.12
CA ALA A 436 11.95 -3.52 -14.43
C ALA A 436 11.74 -3.55 -12.91
N ALA A 437 10.57 -4.01 -12.45
CA ALA A 437 10.26 -4.19 -11.03
C ALA A 437 10.81 -5.49 -10.43
N GLY A 438 11.48 -6.35 -11.21
CA GLY A 438 12.04 -7.62 -10.74
C GLY A 438 11.05 -8.79 -10.72
N VAL A 439 9.93 -8.70 -11.44
CA VAL A 439 8.97 -9.80 -11.59
C VAL A 439 9.50 -10.83 -12.61
N ASN A 440 9.44 -12.11 -12.24
CA ASN A 440 9.79 -13.24 -13.11
C ASN A 440 8.56 -13.91 -13.73
N ILE A 441 7.42 -13.91 -13.03
CA ILE A 441 6.17 -14.51 -13.48
C ILE A 441 5.09 -13.43 -13.50
N PHE A 442 4.65 -13.06 -14.69
CA PHE A 442 3.52 -12.14 -14.90
C PHE A 442 2.27 -12.94 -15.24
N ALA A 443 1.24 -12.84 -14.40
CA ALA A 443 0.06 -13.68 -14.51
C ALA A 443 -1.24 -12.86 -14.66
N PRO A 444 -1.54 -12.34 -15.87
CA PRO A 444 -2.77 -11.63 -16.17
C PRO A 444 -3.99 -12.56 -16.13
N ILE A 445 -5.19 -12.00 -16.03
CA ILE A 445 -6.48 -12.71 -15.90
C ILE A 445 -7.40 -12.51 -17.12
N ASP A 446 -6.79 -12.41 -18.31
CA ASP A 446 -7.48 -11.97 -19.54
C ASP A 446 -8.27 -13.08 -20.26
N GLY A 447 -8.30 -14.31 -19.73
CA GLY A 447 -9.11 -15.38 -20.35
C GLY A 447 -10.62 -15.16 -20.21
N SER A 448 -11.04 -14.22 -19.35
CA SER A 448 -12.40 -13.70 -19.19
C SER A 448 -13.46 -14.79 -18.99
N GLY A 449 -13.59 -15.34 -17.78
CA GLY A 449 -14.53 -16.43 -17.51
C GLY A 449 -16.00 -16.08 -17.81
N LEU A 450 -16.40 -14.83 -17.61
CA LEU A 450 -17.70 -14.22 -17.96
C LEU A 450 -17.55 -12.69 -17.84
N GLY A 451 -17.89 -11.89 -18.88
CA GLY A 451 -18.57 -10.61 -18.63
C GLY A 451 -17.92 -9.24 -18.88
N PHE A 452 -16.70 -9.09 -19.43
CA PHE A 452 -16.17 -7.74 -19.76
C PHE A 452 -16.37 -7.32 -21.23
N GLY A 453 -17.62 -7.40 -21.72
CA GLY A 453 -18.07 -6.62 -22.88
C GLY A 453 -17.38 -6.84 -24.23
N LEU A 454 -16.40 -7.74 -24.35
CA LEU A 454 -15.83 -8.08 -25.64
C LEU A 454 -16.92 -8.72 -26.51
N PRO A 455 -17.05 -8.33 -27.79
CA PRO A 455 -17.85 -9.07 -28.75
C PRO A 455 -17.50 -10.54 -28.66
N ARG A 456 -18.49 -11.42 -28.85
CA ARG A 456 -18.28 -12.88 -28.97
C ARG A 456 -17.49 -13.20 -30.24
N GLU A 457 -16.27 -12.72 -30.36
CA GLU A 457 -15.26 -13.46 -31.11
C GLU A 457 -15.18 -14.86 -30.49
N ASP A 458 -14.86 -15.86 -31.32
CA ASP A 458 -14.76 -17.25 -30.88
C ASP A 458 -13.84 -17.35 -29.66
N ARG A 459 -14.42 -17.55 -28.46
CA ARG A 459 -13.71 -17.60 -27.17
C ARG A 459 -12.50 -18.53 -27.27
N LEU A 460 -12.66 -19.65 -27.96
CA LEU A 460 -11.61 -20.64 -28.13
C LEU A 460 -10.43 -20.06 -28.92
N LYS A 461 -10.69 -19.26 -29.96
CA LYS A 461 -9.65 -18.52 -30.67
C LYS A 461 -8.96 -17.50 -29.77
N THR A 462 -9.70 -16.78 -28.93
CA THR A 462 -9.10 -15.81 -28.00
C THR A 462 -8.22 -16.50 -26.96
N LEU A 463 -8.64 -17.64 -26.42
CA LEU A 463 -7.79 -18.48 -25.55
C LEU A 463 -6.54 -18.97 -26.29
N ALA A 464 -6.68 -19.43 -27.54
CA ALA A 464 -5.55 -19.87 -28.35
C ALA A 464 -4.53 -18.74 -28.57
N ASP A 465 -5.01 -17.55 -28.96
CA ASP A 465 -4.18 -16.35 -29.13
C ASP A 465 -3.56 -15.92 -27.79
N TYR A 466 -4.25 -16.13 -26.66
CA TYR A 466 -3.74 -15.81 -25.32
C TYR A 466 -2.54 -16.69 -24.95
N TYR A 467 -2.67 -18.00 -25.12
CA TYR A 467 -1.57 -18.94 -24.88
C TYR A 467 -0.40 -18.71 -25.83
N GLU A 468 -0.67 -18.43 -27.10
CA GLU A 468 0.36 -18.13 -28.08
C GLU A 468 1.09 -16.81 -27.79
N ALA A 469 0.37 -15.76 -27.39
CA ALA A 469 0.97 -14.51 -26.96
C ALA A 469 1.83 -14.71 -25.70
N ALA A 470 1.35 -15.47 -24.72
CA ALA A 470 2.15 -15.81 -23.54
C ALA A 470 3.45 -16.52 -23.93
N ARG A 471 3.40 -17.47 -24.87
CA ARG A 471 4.58 -18.18 -25.38
C ARG A 471 5.56 -17.24 -26.09
N ARG A 472 5.06 -16.28 -26.89
CA ARG A 472 5.89 -15.33 -27.68
C ARG A 472 6.61 -14.30 -26.81
N HIS A 473 5.96 -13.84 -25.75
CA HIS A 473 6.48 -12.78 -24.88
C HIS A 473 7.18 -13.29 -23.62
N SER A 474 7.13 -14.60 -23.38
CA SER A 474 7.96 -15.26 -22.37
C SER A 474 9.39 -15.49 -22.89
N ASP A 475 10.36 -15.44 -21.99
CA ASP A 475 11.77 -15.73 -22.23
C ASP A 475 12.37 -16.55 -21.07
N ARG A 476 13.70 -16.75 -21.06
CA ARG A 476 14.37 -17.59 -20.05
C ARG A 476 14.24 -17.07 -18.61
N ASN A 477 14.01 -15.77 -18.43
CA ASN A 477 13.99 -15.10 -17.13
C ASN A 477 12.65 -14.41 -16.84
N PHE A 478 11.68 -14.50 -17.75
CA PHE A 478 10.36 -13.92 -17.63
C PHE A 478 9.30 -14.82 -18.25
N LEU A 479 8.27 -15.18 -17.49
CA LEU A 479 7.20 -16.06 -17.92
C LEU A 479 5.86 -15.35 -17.80
N ILE A 480 5.05 -15.42 -18.86
CA ILE A 480 3.64 -15.07 -18.81
C ILE A 480 2.84 -16.32 -18.48
N MET A 481 2.02 -16.27 -17.43
CA MET A 481 1.13 -17.34 -17.01
C MET A 481 -0.33 -16.90 -17.21
N PRO A 482 -1.00 -17.35 -18.29
CA PRO A 482 -2.38 -17.02 -18.57
C PRO A 482 -3.33 -17.55 -17.49
N ASN A 483 -4.04 -16.65 -16.81
CA ASN A 483 -5.09 -16.99 -15.83
C ASN A 483 -6.43 -16.38 -16.26
N GLU A 484 -7.49 -16.64 -15.49
CA GLU A 484 -8.82 -16.05 -15.71
C GLU A 484 -9.44 -15.54 -14.42
N GLU A 485 -10.20 -14.45 -14.48
CA GLU A 485 -11.16 -14.08 -13.43
C GLU A 485 -12.60 -14.33 -13.93
N GLY A 486 -13.50 -14.67 -13.00
CA GLY A 486 -14.93 -14.75 -13.26
C GLY A 486 -15.34 -16.08 -13.90
N ALA A 487 -14.67 -17.17 -13.52
CA ALA A 487 -14.92 -18.50 -14.04
C ALA A 487 -16.42 -18.87 -13.98
N ALA A 488 -16.97 -19.39 -15.08
CA ALA A 488 -18.38 -19.76 -15.18
C ALA A 488 -18.75 -20.90 -14.21
N GLY A 489 -20.05 -21.10 -14.00
CA GLY A 489 -20.57 -22.20 -13.20
C GLY A 489 -21.03 -21.82 -11.79
N GLY A 490 -20.86 -20.58 -11.33
CA GLY A 490 -21.55 -20.12 -10.12
C GLY A 490 -20.93 -20.60 -8.81
N LEU A 491 -19.60 -20.52 -8.69
CA LEU A 491 -18.86 -20.78 -7.44
C LEU A 491 -19.11 -19.73 -6.33
N GLY A 492 -19.82 -18.64 -6.64
CA GLY A 492 -20.06 -17.51 -5.73
C GLY A 492 -18.90 -16.52 -5.71
N GLY A 493 -19.20 -15.22 -5.52
CA GLY A 493 -18.22 -14.14 -5.63
C GLY A 493 -17.47 -14.12 -6.98
N HIS A 494 -16.34 -13.42 -7.03
CA HIS A 494 -15.38 -13.57 -8.11
C HIS A 494 -14.42 -14.73 -7.81
N ASN A 495 -13.83 -15.32 -8.85
CA ASN A 495 -12.90 -16.43 -8.72
C ASN A 495 -11.81 -16.33 -9.79
N ASP A 496 -10.57 -16.47 -9.36
CA ASP A 496 -9.39 -16.67 -10.19
C ASP A 496 -9.21 -18.14 -10.50
N LEU A 497 -8.96 -18.45 -11.77
CA LEU A 497 -8.55 -19.75 -12.24
C LEU A 497 -7.08 -19.68 -12.65
N LEU A 498 -6.22 -20.34 -11.88
CA LEU A 498 -4.81 -20.49 -12.18
C LEU A 498 -4.61 -21.75 -13.02
N ILE A 499 -4.04 -21.59 -14.20
CA ILE A 499 -4.01 -22.62 -15.23
C ILE A 499 -2.62 -23.28 -15.33
N SER A 500 -2.56 -24.62 -15.40
CA SER A 500 -1.29 -25.35 -15.53
C SER A 500 -0.83 -25.54 -16.98
N ARG A 501 -1.73 -25.47 -17.97
CA ARG A 501 -1.45 -25.70 -19.40
C ARG A 501 -2.56 -25.09 -20.27
N PRO A 502 -2.36 -24.85 -21.58
CA PRO A 502 -3.42 -24.39 -22.48
C PRO A 502 -4.72 -25.20 -22.29
N LEU A 503 -5.80 -24.49 -21.99
CA LEU A 503 -7.10 -25.06 -21.63
C LEU A 503 -8.20 -24.37 -22.44
N PHE A 504 -9.05 -25.17 -23.07
CA PHE A 504 -10.14 -24.65 -23.90
C PHE A 504 -11.48 -24.99 -23.29
N TRP A 505 -12.33 -23.99 -23.09
CA TRP A 505 -13.64 -24.21 -22.49
C TRP A 505 -14.66 -23.15 -22.89
N LEU A 506 -15.95 -23.52 -22.84
CA LEU A 506 -17.11 -22.69 -23.15
C LEU A 506 -18.07 -22.64 -21.95
N PRO A 507 -18.59 -21.47 -21.58
CA PRO A 507 -19.64 -21.35 -20.55
C PRO A 507 -21.01 -21.79 -21.08
N GLY A 508 -21.95 -22.00 -20.17
CA GLY A 508 -23.37 -22.17 -20.49
C GLY A 508 -23.76 -23.58 -20.91
N ARG A 509 -23.08 -24.61 -20.39
CA ARG A 509 -23.47 -26.01 -20.66
C ARG A 509 -24.93 -26.27 -20.27
N THR A 510 -25.72 -26.78 -21.20
CA THR A 510 -27.07 -27.31 -20.95
C THR A 510 -27.02 -28.81 -20.62
N ALA A 511 -28.11 -29.36 -20.07
CA ALA A 511 -28.14 -30.75 -19.61
C ALA A 511 -27.90 -31.80 -20.72
N ASP A 512 -28.26 -31.48 -21.96
CA ASP A 512 -28.10 -32.31 -23.16
C ASP A 512 -26.72 -32.19 -23.82
N GLN A 513 -25.92 -31.19 -23.44
CA GLN A 513 -24.56 -31.01 -23.94
C GLN A 513 -23.54 -31.83 -23.13
N PRO A 514 -22.58 -32.49 -23.80
CA PRO A 514 -21.52 -33.20 -23.11
C PRO A 514 -20.64 -32.24 -22.30
N PHE A 515 -20.09 -32.72 -21.19
CA PHE A 515 -19.13 -31.96 -20.38
C PHE A 515 -17.79 -31.74 -21.11
N VAL A 516 -17.37 -32.73 -21.90
CA VAL A 516 -16.13 -32.68 -22.70
C VAL A 516 -16.46 -33.05 -24.14
N GLU A 517 -15.90 -32.31 -25.10
CA GLU A 517 -15.98 -32.61 -26.51
C GLU A 517 -14.60 -32.50 -27.18
N ALA A 518 -14.39 -33.26 -28.25
CA ALA A 518 -13.22 -33.09 -29.10
C ALA A 518 -13.52 -32.01 -30.15
N HIS A 519 -12.64 -31.02 -30.25
CA HIS A 519 -12.69 -29.94 -31.23
C HIS A 519 -11.55 -30.11 -32.25
N PRO A 520 -11.83 -30.01 -33.57
CA PRO A 520 -10.83 -30.28 -34.60
C PRO A 520 -9.61 -29.35 -34.54
N THR A 521 -9.79 -28.11 -34.07
CA THR A 521 -8.71 -27.10 -33.98
C THR A 521 -8.04 -27.04 -32.60
N TYR A 522 -8.80 -27.25 -31.53
CA TYR A 522 -8.38 -26.90 -30.16
C TYR A 522 -8.20 -28.13 -29.26
N GLY A 523 -8.43 -29.34 -29.79
CA GLY A 523 -8.36 -30.58 -29.02
C GLY A 523 -9.51 -30.67 -28.03
N THR A 524 -9.20 -30.94 -26.77
CA THR A 524 -10.22 -31.10 -25.71
C THR A 524 -10.86 -29.75 -25.38
N VAL A 525 -12.19 -29.67 -25.47
CA VAL A 525 -12.98 -28.51 -25.05
C VAL A 525 -13.94 -28.91 -23.94
N TYR A 526 -13.89 -28.18 -22.82
CA TYR A 526 -14.83 -28.35 -21.70
C TYR A 526 -16.05 -27.43 -21.86
N ARG A 527 -17.23 -27.89 -21.46
CA ARG A 527 -18.43 -27.06 -21.35
C ARG A 527 -18.80 -26.91 -19.88
N ILE A 528 -18.92 -25.68 -19.40
CA ILE A 528 -19.14 -25.39 -17.98
C ILE A 528 -20.52 -24.77 -17.78
N GLY A 529 -21.41 -25.46 -17.07
CA GLY A 529 -22.75 -24.97 -16.71
C GLY A 529 -23.01 -24.89 -15.21
N SER A 530 -22.14 -25.46 -14.38
CA SER A 530 -22.37 -25.62 -12.94
C SER A 530 -21.08 -25.59 -12.12
N PRO A 531 -21.17 -25.49 -10.78
CA PRO A 531 -20.00 -25.58 -9.91
C PRO A 531 -19.29 -26.92 -10.06
N ALA A 532 -20.05 -28.00 -10.23
CA ALA A 532 -19.53 -29.35 -10.40
C ALA A 532 -18.69 -29.48 -11.68
N ASP A 533 -19.18 -28.94 -12.81
CA ASP A 533 -18.43 -28.93 -14.06
C ASP A 533 -17.10 -28.17 -13.92
N MET A 534 -17.13 -26.99 -13.28
CA MET A 534 -15.93 -26.17 -13.07
C MET A 534 -14.90 -26.90 -12.20
N MET A 535 -15.33 -27.51 -11.09
CA MET A 535 -14.42 -28.23 -10.21
C MET A 535 -13.90 -29.53 -10.82
N GLU A 536 -14.70 -30.21 -11.64
CA GLU A 536 -14.25 -31.40 -12.37
C GLU A 536 -13.20 -31.04 -13.43
N MET A 537 -13.39 -29.93 -14.17
CA MET A 537 -12.37 -29.42 -15.08
C MET A 537 -11.11 -29.05 -14.31
N ALA A 538 -11.24 -28.33 -13.18
CA ALA A 538 -10.10 -27.97 -12.34
C ALA A 538 -9.35 -29.22 -11.82
N ARG A 539 -10.06 -30.30 -11.52
CA ARG A 539 -9.47 -31.57 -11.10
C ARG A 539 -8.73 -32.27 -12.24
N LEU A 540 -9.37 -32.41 -13.40
CA LEU A 540 -8.81 -33.07 -14.58
C LEU A 540 -7.57 -32.33 -15.11
N GLU A 541 -7.58 -31.01 -15.06
CA GLU A 541 -6.57 -30.17 -15.68
C GLU A 541 -5.54 -29.60 -14.70
N ASN A 542 -5.55 -30.02 -13.44
CA ASN A 542 -4.67 -29.52 -12.37
C ASN A 542 -4.68 -27.98 -12.25
N LEU A 543 -5.87 -27.41 -12.06
CA LEU A 543 -6.06 -25.97 -11.88
C LEU A 543 -6.24 -25.64 -10.40
N LEU A 544 -5.95 -24.39 -10.03
CA LEU A 544 -6.30 -23.85 -8.72
C LEU A 544 -7.35 -22.76 -8.85
N VAL A 545 -8.21 -22.69 -7.85
CA VAL A 545 -9.21 -21.64 -7.68
C VAL A 545 -8.87 -20.82 -6.44
N PHE A 546 -8.78 -19.51 -6.61
CA PHE A 546 -8.70 -18.53 -5.52
C PHE A 546 -9.83 -17.51 -5.66
N MET A 547 -10.42 -17.05 -4.57
CA MET A 547 -11.36 -15.92 -4.64
C MET A 547 -10.61 -14.60 -4.49
N PRO A 548 -10.50 -13.77 -5.53
CA PRO A 548 -9.93 -12.44 -5.41
C PRO A 548 -10.83 -11.54 -4.57
N HIS A 549 -10.20 -10.58 -3.89
CA HIS A 549 -10.83 -9.48 -3.14
C HIS A 549 -12.04 -9.89 -2.27
N PRO A 550 -11.91 -10.91 -1.40
CA PRO A 550 -13.02 -11.44 -0.61
C PRO A 550 -13.59 -10.40 0.35
N ARG A 551 -14.87 -10.56 0.72
CA ARG A 551 -15.64 -9.62 1.57
C ARG A 551 -15.67 -8.16 1.09
N SER A 552 -15.23 -7.87 -0.14
CA SER A 552 -15.33 -6.56 -0.77
C SER A 552 -15.84 -6.72 -2.21
N LYS A 553 -16.14 -5.61 -2.89
CA LYS A 553 -16.65 -5.58 -4.29
C LYS A 553 -17.77 -6.61 -4.51
N GLY A 554 -17.76 -7.29 -5.66
CA GLY A 554 -18.68 -8.36 -6.03
C GLY A 554 -18.52 -9.65 -5.21
N SER A 555 -17.50 -9.74 -4.36
CA SER A 555 -17.24 -10.86 -3.44
C SER A 555 -17.74 -10.57 -2.01
N THR A 556 -18.51 -9.50 -1.79
CA THR A 556 -19.11 -9.20 -0.47
C THR A 556 -20.05 -10.32 -0.03
N GLY A 557 -19.86 -10.84 1.19
CA GLY A 557 -20.56 -12.02 1.72
C GLY A 557 -19.92 -13.37 1.36
N TYR A 558 -18.83 -13.36 0.59
CA TYR A 558 -18.04 -14.54 0.26
C TYR A 558 -16.61 -14.44 0.83
N PRO A 559 -15.97 -15.57 1.16
CA PRO A 559 -16.40 -16.95 0.96
C PRO A 559 -17.34 -17.50 2.05
N ASP A 560 -17.79 -16.69 3.00
CA ASP A 560 -18.66 -17.10 4.11
C ASP A 560 -19.88 -17.93 3.65
N ALA A 561 -20.55 -17.50 2.58
CA ALA A 561 -21.73 -18.20 2.03
C ALA A 561 -21.44 -19.57 1.39
N ILE A 562 -20.17 -19.86 1.08
CA ILE A 562 -19.76 -21.09 0.40
C ILE A 562 -18.84 -21.99 1.24
N LYS A 563 -18.51 -21.59 2.48
CA LYS A 563 -17.52 -22.28 3.34
C LYS A 563 -17.80 -23.76 3.60
N ASP A 564 -19.07 -24.18 3.49
CA ASP A 564 -19.52 -25.57 3.70
C ASP A 564 -19.89 -26.29 2.40
N ARG A 565 -19.65 -25.67 1.24
CA ARG A 565 -19.91 -26.29 -0.06
C ARG A 565 -18.76 -27.22 -0.45
N ASP A 566 -19.09 -28.33 -1.10
CA ASP A 566 -18.10 -29.33 -1.53
C ASP A 566 -16.98 -28.72 -2.38
N TYR A 567 -17.30 -27.77 -3.25
CA TYR A 567 -16.30 -27.09 -4.08
C TYR A 567 -15.35 -26.20 -3.28
N PHE A 568 -15.81 -25.52 -2.22
CA PHE A 568 -14.90 -24.77 -1.35
C PHE A 568 -13.98 -25.73 -0.58
N LEU A 569 -14.50 -26.90 -0.18
CA LEU A 569 -13.72 -27.92 0.52
C LEU A 569 -12.79 -28.72 -0.40
N ALA A 570 -13.00 -28.65 -1.71
CA ALA A 570 -12.21 -29.39 -2.69
C ALA A 570 -10.74 -28.97 -2.73
N ASP A 571 -9.93 -29.88 -3.25
CA ASP A 571 -8.48 -29.70 -3.38
C ASP A 571 -8.04 -28.74 -4.49
N GLN A 572 -8.97 -28.18 -5.23
CA GLN A 572 -8.67 -27.20 -6.27
C GLN A 572 -8.94 -25.79 -5.74
N TYR A 573 -9.89 -25.63 -4.80
CA TYR A 573 -10.18 -24.35 -4.19
C TYR A 573 -9.19 -24.05 -3.06
N ARG A 574 -8.15 -23.25 -3.35
CA ARG A 574 -7.00 -23.11 -2.46
C ARG A 574 -7.05 -21.92 -1.54
N GLY A 575 -7.88 -20.91 -1.79
CA GLY A 575 -8.12 -19.86 -0.81
C GLY A 575 -8.54 -18.55 -1.44
N ILE A 576 -7.89 -17.47 -1.03
CA ILE A 576 -8.26 -16.10 -1.41
C ILE A 576 -7.06 -15.32 -1.97
N GLY A 577 -7.35 -14.39 -2.87
CA GLY A 577 -6.42 -13.37 -3.36
C GLY A 577 -6.64 -12.05 -2.63
N VAL A 578 -5.57 -11.41 -2.16
CA VAL A 578 -5.66 -10.12 -1.44
C VAL A 578 -4.71 -9.06 -1.98
N ARG A 579 -5.26 -7.85 -2.05
CA ARG A 579 -4.54 -6.58 -2.12
C ARG A 579 -4.91 -5.75 -0.90
N TRP A 580 -3.92 -5.17 -0.24
CA TRP A 580 -4.11 -4.56 1.07
C TRP A 580 -4.96 -3.29 1.06
N GLY A 581 -4.93 -2.53 -0.03
CA GLY A 581 -5.52 -1.20 -0.08
C GLY A 581 -7.05 -1.15 -0.21
N MET A 582 -7.74 -2.30 -0.29
CA MET A 582 -9.22 -2.34 -0.28
C MET A 582 -9.72 -2.45 1.16
N GLY A 583 -10.36 -1.39 1.66
CA GLY A 583 -10.84 -1.31 3.05
C GLY A 583 -9.78 -0.86 4.06
N LEU A 584 -8.70 -0.22 3.58
CA LEU A 584 -7.55 0.18 4.38
C LEU A 584 -7.92 1.17 5.48
N ASP A 585 -7.46 0.91 6.70
CA ASP A 585 -7.66 1.77 7.86
C ASP A 585 -6.31 2.18 8.45
N GLY A 586 -6.13 3.47 8.75
CA GLY A 586 -4.85 4.00 9.22
C GLY A 586 -4.46 3.51 10.62
N SER A 587 -5.32 2.78 11.32
CA SER A 587 -5.03 2.15 12.62
C SER A 587 -4.45 0.74 12.53
N GLU A 588 -4.45 0.11 11.35
CA GLU A 588 -3.92 -1.23 11.16
C GLU A 588 -2.39 -1.25 11.32
N GLN A 589 -1.87 -2.22 12.05
CA GLN A 589 -0.42 -2.45 12.16
C GLN A 589 0.10 -3.40 11.09
N ARG A 590 -0.80 -4.22 10.54
CA ARG A 590 -0.53 -5.19 9.47
C ARG A 590 -1.25 -4.75 8.20
N LEU A 591 -0.69 -5.09 7.04
CA LEU A 591 -1.40 -4.90 5.78
C LEU A 591 -2.68 -5.76 5.74
N CYS A 592 -3.82 -5.10 5.61
CA CYS A 592 -5.16 -5.70 5.59
C CYS A 592 -5.45 -6.56 6.83
N GLU A 593 -5.16 -6.02 8.01
CA GLU A 593 -5.35 -6.65 9.30
C GLU A 593 -6.82 -7.06 9.53
N PHE A 594 -7.75 -6.11 9.39
CA PHE A 594 -9.14 -6.33 9.76
C PHE A 594 -9.86 -7.27 8.81
N ARG A 595 -9.71 -7.07 7.48
CA ARG A 595 -10.45 -7.83 6.47
C ARG A 595 -9.74 -9.13 6.08
N CYS A 596 -8.47 -9.04 5.67
CA CYS A 596 -7.79 -10.15 5.01
C CYS A 596 -7.22 -11.16 6.01
N GLN A 597 -6.45 -10.69 7.00
CA GLN A 597 -5.80 -11.58 7.97
C GLN A 597 -6.84 -12.33 8.80
N THR A 598 -7.86 -11.61 9.29
CA THR A 598 -8.98 -12.21 10.02
C THR A 598 -9.68 -13.31 9.21
N LEU A 599 -10.08 -13.02 7.96
CA LEU A 599 -10.72 -14.01 7.11
C LEU A 599 -9.82 -15.21 6.84
N TRP A 600 -8.52 -14.99 6.61
CA TRP A 600 -7.58 -16.07 6.35
C TRP A 600 -7.47 -17.04 7.54
N ASP A 601 -7.41 -16.50 8.75
CA ASP A 601 -7.38 -17.30 9.98
C ASP A 601 -8.71 -18.04 10.19
N GLU A 602 -9.85 -17.37 9.97
CA GLU A 602 -11.19 -17.96 10.04
C GLU A 602 -11.36 -19.13 9.08
N MET A 603 -10.98 -18.97 7.80
CA MET A 603 -11.06 -20.03 6.81
C MET A 603 -10.29 -21.28 7.21
N ASN A 604 -9.13 -21.10 7.84
CA ASN A 604 -8.32 -22.22 8.33
C ASN A 604 -8.94 -22.89 9.56
N ASN A 605 -9.62 -22.14 10.43
CA ASN A 605 -10.44 -22.71 11.48
C ASN A 605 -11.65 -23.48 10.94
N TRP A 606 -12.35 -22.98 9.90
CA TRP A 606 -13.50 -23.66 9.28
C TRP A 606 -13.17 -25.07 8.75
N VAL A 607 -11.89 -25.31 8.37
CA VAL A 607 -11.42 -26.58 7.82
C VAL A 607 -10.45 -27.33 8.73
N ALA A 608 -10.21 -26.83 9.95
CA ALA A 608 -9.20 -27.37 10.87
C ALA A 608 -9.46 -28.83 11.26
N ASP A 609 -10.71 -29.24 11.41
CA ASP A 609 -11.09 -30.62 11.75
C ASP A 609 -11.59 -31.44 10.54
N LYS A 610 -11.53 -30.85 9.34
CA LYS A 610 -11.91 -31.52 8.08
C LYS A 610 -10.65 -32.14 7.45
N PRO A 611 -10.76 -33.31 6.78
CA PRO A 611 -9.65 -33.97 6.09
C PRO A 611 -9.36 -33.30 4.73
N VAL A 612 -9.26 -31.97 4.72
CA VAL A 612 -9.01 -31.16 3.52
C VAL A 612 -7.80 -30.28 3.75
N ALA A 613 -7.20 -29.77 2.67
CA ALA A 613 -6.09 -28.84 2.80
C ALA A 613 -6.51 -27.54 3.50
N LEU A 614 -5.54 -26.93 4.17
CA LEU A 614 -5.67 -25.56 4.68
C LEU A 614 -5.88 -24.57 3.54
N LYS A 615 -6.40 -23.38 3.86
CA LYS A 615 -6.64 -22.31 2.90
C LYS A 615 -5.48 -21.32 2.92
N PHE A 616 -5.09 -20.89 1.73
CA PHE A 616 -3.93 -20.06 1.47
C PHE A 616 -4.34 -18.66 1.03
N ILE A 617 -3.36 -17.76 1.08
CA ILE A 617 -3.47 -16.39 0.61
C ILE A 617 -2.57 -16.18 -0.60
N GLN A 618 -3.08 -15.49 -1.62
CA GLN A 618 -2.33 -15.11 -2.81
C GLN A 618 -2.23 -13.57 -2.87
N ALA A 619 -1.05 -13.05 -3.20
CA ALA A 619 -0.90 -11.64 -3.55
C ALA A 619 -1.56 -11.40 -4.90
N ILE A 620 -2.48 -10.44 -4.98
CA ILE A 620 -3.10 -10.00 -6.24
C ILE A 620 -2.90 -8.50 -6.43
N THR A 621 -2.84 -8.04 -7.68
CA THR A 621 -2.66 -6.62 -8.00
C THR A 621 -3.97 -5.90 -8.30
N GLU A 622 -4.94 -6.51 -8.97
CA GLU A 622 -6.22 -5.86 -9.32
C GLU A 622 -6.02 -4.50 -9.99
N THR A 623 -5.17 -4.46 -11.01
CA THR A 623 -5.02 -3.29 -11.87
C THR A 623 -5.20 -3.64 -13.34
N TYR A 624 -5.61 -2.65 -14.12
CA TYR A 624 -5.59 -2.65 -15.57
C TYR A 624 -4.15 -2.51 -16.10
N GLU A 625 -4.05 -2.05 -17.35
CA GLU A 625 -2.82 -1.84 -18.11
C GLU A 625 -1.74 -1.09 -17.31
N GLN A 626 -0.49 -1.53 -17.47
CA GLN A 626 0.69 -0.93 -16.87
C GLN A 626 1.60 -0.31 -17.93
N GLY A 627 2.35 0.71 -17.54
CA GLY A 627 3.34 1.32 -18.41
C GLY A 627 4.32 2.23 -17.67
N PRO A 628 5.36 2.71 -18.36
CA PRO A 628 6.42 3.50 -17.75
C PRO A 628 5.86 4.71 -16.98
N GLY A 629 6.38 4.91 -15.77
CA GLY A 629 5.97 6.02 -14.89
C GLY A 629 4.84 5.69 -13.92
N ASP A 630 4.14 4.56 -14.08
CA ASP A 630 3.15 4.11 -13.10
C ASP A 630 3.81 3.65 -11.80
N ASP A 631 3.12 3.83 -10.68
CA ASP A 631 3.56 3.38 -9.36
C ASP A 631 3.23 1.90 -9.13
N PHE A 632 3.69 1.03 -10.03
CA PHE A 632 3.45 -0.42 -10.01
C PHE A 632 3.87 -1.05 -8.67
N TYR A 633 5.12 -0.83 -8.25
CA TYR A 633 5.69 -1.44 -7.04
C TYR A 633 4.86 -1.11 -5.80
N ALA A 634 4.55 0.16 -5.60
CA ALA A 634 3.75 0.64 -4.46
C ALA A 634 2.33 0.04 -4.40
N ASN A 635 1.80 -0.46 -5.52
CA ASN A 635 0.42 -0.92 -5.65
C ASN A 635 0.28 -2.46 -5.74
N SER A 636 1.40 -3.19 -5.83
CA SER A 636 1.38 -4.61 -6.20
C SER A 636 2.14 -5.45 -5.16
N PRO A 637 1.47 -6.23 -4.30
CA PRO A 637 2.15 -7.30 -3.56
C PRO A 637 2.70 -8.36 -4.52
N ALA A 638 3.68 -9.14 -4.07
CA ALA A 638 4.25 -10.24 -4.83
C ALA A 638 4.17 -11.58 -4.08
N ASN A 639 4.06 -12.67 -4.84
CA ASN A 639 4.23 -14.02 -4.36
C ASN A 639 5.66 -14.46 -4.69
N TYR A 640 6.45 -14.86 -3.71
CA TYR A 640 7.75 -15.50 -3.95
C TYR A 640 7.53 -17.01 -3.96
N VAL A 641 7.44 -17.58 -5.15
CA VAL A 641 7.14 -19.01 -5.38
C VAL A 641 8.43 -19.80 -5.38
N LYS A 642 8.53 -20.84 -4.55
CA LYS A 642 9.74 -21.66 -4.39
C LYS A 642 9.97 -22.52 -5.64
N LEU A 643 10.83 -22.00 -6.52
CA LEU A 643 11.18 -22.54 -7.83
C LEU A 643 12.63 -22.14 -8.15
N ASP A 644 13.51 -23.11 -8.33
CA ASP A 644 14.92 -22.86 -8.67
C ASP A 644 15.08 -22.18 -10.04
N SER A 645 14.18 -22.49 -10.98
CA SER A 645 14.13 -21.91 -12.31
C SER A 645 12.70 -21.82 -12.83
N LEU A 646 12.46 -20.90 -13.76
CA LEU A 646 11.20 -20.84 -14.49
C LEU A 646 11.00 -22.10 -15.35
N PRO A 647 9.75 -22.57 -15.53
CA PRO A 647 9.40 -23.47 -16.61
C PRO A 647 9.85 -22.95 -17.98
N SER A 648 10.06 -23.84 -18.95
CA SER A 648 10.45 -23.44 -20.29
C SER A 648 9.38 -22.57 -20.94
N ALA A 649 9.73 -21.33 -21.28
CA ALA A 649 8.85 -20.32 -21.89
C ALA A 649 8.07 -20.82 -23.12
N GLY A 650 8.63 -21.77 -23.88
CA GLY A 650 8.02 -22.34 -25.08
C GLY A 650 7.08 -23.53 -24.84
N SER A 651 7.04 -24.09 -23.63
CA SER A 651 6.35 -25.35 -23.35
C SER A 651 4.83 -25.21 -23.19
N GLY A 652 4.34 -24.03 -22.79
CA GLY A 652 2.98 -23.87 -22.31
C GLY A 652 2.69 -24.68 -21.04
N ASP A 653 3.71 -25.06 -20.27
CA ASP A 653 3.56 -25.81 -19.03
C ASP A 653 3.88 -24.93 -17.82
N TRP A 654 2.87 -24.66 -17.01
CA TRP A 654 2.94 -23.92 -15.75
C TRP A 654 2.69 -24.83 -14.54
N SER A 655 2.63 -26.15 -14.71
CA SER A 655 2.32 -27.10 -13.65
C SER A 655 3.24 -26.99 -12.43
N ALA A 656 4.53 -26.72 -12.62
CA ALA A 656 5.46 -26.53 -11.51
C ALA A 656 5.06 -25.34 -10.59
N ILE A 657 4.52 -24.26 -11.16
CA ILE A 657 4.02 -23.10 -10.41
C ILE A 657 2.76 -23.49 -9.64
N ILE A 658 1.81 -24.15 -10.32
CA ILE A 658 0.59 -24.66 -9.71
C ILE A 658 0.90 -25.59 -8.54
N ASP A 659 1.81 -26.54 -8.73
CA ASP A 659 2.14 -27.54 -7.72
C ASP A 659 2.83 -26.90 -6.51
N ALA A 660 3.70 -25.90 -6.72
CA ALA A 660 4.30 -25.12 -5.63
C ALA A 660 3.24 -24.36 -4.84
N MET A 661 2.35 -23.63 -5.52
CA MET A 661 1.25 -22.90 -4.87
C MET A 661 0.26 -23.83 -4.16
N LYS A 662 -0.03 -25.01 -4.74
CA LYS A 662 -0.90 -26.04 -4.17
C LYS A 662 -0.36 -26.61 -2.86
N ARG A 663 0.96 -26.71 -2.73
CA ARG A 663 1.66 -27.14 -1.50
C ARG A 663 1.85 -26.02 -0.48
N GLY A 664 1.69 -24.77 -0.89
CA GLY A 664 1.98 -23.61 -0.04
C GLY A 664 3.47 -23.24 -0.01
N ASP A 665 4.24 -23.70 -1.01
CA ASP A 665 5.68 -23.44 -1.14
C ASP A 665 5.92 -22.03 -1.70
N TYR A 666 5.38 -21.02 -1.03
CA TYR A 666 5.55 -19.62 -1.37
C TYR A 666 5.25 -18.73 -0.16
N PHE A 667 5.73 -17.50 -0.20
CA PHE A 667 5.33 -16.48 0.76
C PHE A 667 4.84 -15.23 0.03
N TRP A 668 3.96 -14.50 0.72
CA TRP A 668 3.44 -13.21 0.29
C TRP A 668 4.34 -12.12 0.88
N THR A 669 4.67 -11.08 0.10
CA THR A 669 5.38 -9.90 0.60
C THR A 669 5.04 -8.65 -0.20
N SER A 670 5.20 -7.48 0.42
CA SER A 670 5.24 -6.20 -0.28
C SER A 670 6.62 -5.86 -0.88
N GLY A 671 7.68 -6.57 -0.48
CA GLY A 671 9.02 -6.47 -1.07
C GLY A 671 10.12 -6.01 -0.10
N GLU A 672 9.78 -5.31 0.98
CA GLU A 672 10.72 -4.78 1.97
C GLU A 672 11.26 -5.88 2.88
N VAL A 673 10.37 -6.78 3.31
CA VAL A 673 10.66 -7.93 4.16
C VAL A 673 10.65 -9.21 3.33
N LEU A 674 11.65 -10.06 3.49
CA LEU A 674 11.81 -11.31 2.75
C LEU A 674 12.04 -12.46 3.71
N ILE A 675 11.50 -13.64 3.38
CA ILE A 675 11.67 -14.89 4.13
C ILE A 675 12.37 -15.88 3.20
N SER A 676 13.68 -16.07 3.38
CA SER A 676 14.48 -16.94 2.50
C SER A 676 14.46 -18.41 2.91
N GLY A 677 14.17 -18.67 4.17
CA GLY A 677 14.00 -19.99 4.74
C GLY A 677 12.87 -19.96 5.75
N TYR A 678 12.04 -21.00 5.77
CA TYR A 678 11.00 -21.19 6.76
C TYR A 678 10.75 -22.67 6.98
N LEU A 679 10.68 -23.07 8.25
CA LEU A 679 10.24 -24.40 8.61
C LEU A 679 9.65 -24.47 10.03
N VAL A 680 8.74 -25.43 10.22
CA VAL A 680 8.26 -25.83 11.55
C VAL A 680 9.05 -27.07 11.97
N GLN A 681 9.70 -27.03 13.13
CA GLN A 681 10.49 -28.12 13.70
C GLN A 681 9.84 -28.70 14.96
N GLY A 682 10.19 -29.94 15.27
CA GLY A 682 9.71 -30.65 16.47
C GLY A 682 8.46 -31.48 16.22
N ALA A 683 7.90 -32.01 17.31
CA ALA A 683 6.75 -32.92 17.29
C ALA A 683 5.91 -32.78 18.57
N GLY A 684 4.67 -33.26 18.53
CA GLY A 684 3.74 -33.09 19.64
C GLY A 684 3.57 -31.62 20.02
N ALA A 685 3.55 -31.34 21.33
CA ALA A 685 3.33 -30.01 21.89
C ALA A 685 4.55 -29.08 21.83
N LYS A 686 5.78 -29.59 21.64
CA LYS A 686 6.99 -28.75 21.63
C LYS A 686 7.48 -28.56 20.21
N ARG A 687 7.25 -27.37 19.65
CA ARG A 687 7.64 -27.03 18.29
C ARG A 687 8.38 -25.70 18.24
N THR A 688 9.12 -25.50 17.16
CA THR A 688 9.90 -24.28 16.91
C THR A 688 9.65 -23.80 15.49
N ILE A 689 9.35 -22.52 15.32
CA ILE A 689 9.44 -21.86 14.01
C ILE A 689 10.89 -21.47 13.78
N VAL A 690 11.44 -21.86 12.63
CA VAL A 690 12.78 -21.45 12.20
C VAL A 690 12.63 -20.67 10.90
N ALA A 691 13.20 -19.47 10.84
CA ALA A 691 13.12 -18.63 9.64
C ALA A 691 14.38 -17.78 9.41
N ASP A 692 14.71 -17.56 8.14
CA ASP A 692 15.76 -16.64 7.70
C ASP A 692 15.12 -15.39 7.12
N LEU A 693 15.39 -14.25 7.76
CA LEU A 693 14.74 -12.98 7.47
C LEU A 693 15.74 -11.99 6.86
N GLU A 694 15.28 -11.18 5.91
CA GLU A 694 15.94 -9.96 5.43
C GLU A 694 14.92 -8.82 5.37
N TRP A 695 15.30 -7.62 5.77
CA TRP A 695 14.40 -6.45 5.73
C TRP A 695 15.14 -5.16 5.40
N THR A 696 14.40 -4.12 5.01
CA THR A 696 14.96 -2.79 4.72
C THR A 696 14.62 -1.75 5.77
N PHE A 697 13.33 -1.53 6.07
CA PHE A 697 12.91 -0.66 7.18
C PHE A 697 13.14 -1.34 8.53
N PRO A 698 13.34 -0.58 9.62
CA PRO A 698 13.39 -1.16 10.96
C PRO A 698 12.17 -2.05 11.23
N LEU A 699 12.39 -3.21 11.86
CA LEU A 699 11.29 -4.12 12.17
C LEU A 699 10.45 -3.62 13.37
N GLU A 700 9.14 -3.89 13.34
CA GLU A 700 8.26 -3.65 14.47
C GLU A 700 8.13 -4.94 15.30
N PHE A 701 7.71 -6.04 14.68
CA PHE A 701 7.57 -7.34 15.34
C PHE A 701 7.61 -8.51 14.35
N VAL A 702 7.90 -9.68 14.90
CA VAL A 702 7.63 -10.98 14.28
C VAL A 702 6.48 -11.65 15.03
N GLU A 703 5.67 -12.45 14.35
CA GLU A 703 4.54 -13.13 14.99
C GLU A 703 4.34 -14.57 14.53
N VAL A 704 3.92 -15.40 15.48
CA VAL A 704 3.43 -16.76 15.25
C VAL A 704 1.93 -16.74 15.52
N VAL A 705 1.13 -17.12 14.52
CA VAL A 705 -0.33 -17.16 14.59
C VAL A 705 -0.81 -18.60 14.46
N TRP A 706 -1.79 -19.01 15.24
CA TRP A 706 -2.33 -20.36 15.21
C TRP A 706 -3.84 -20.37 15.42
N GLY A 707 -4.48 -21.48 15.08
CA GLY A 707 -5.87 -21.73 15.42
C GLY A 707 -6.07 -23.12 16.03
N ASP A 708 -7.08 -23.24 16.87
CA ASP A 708 -7.52 -24.50 17.49
C ASP A 708 -8.73 -25.13 16.76
N GLY A 709 -9.19 -24.51 15.68
CA GLY A 709 -10.42 -24.85 14.95
C GLY A 709 -11.61 -23.93 15.25
N VAL A 710 -11.51 -23.11 16.30
CA VAL A 710 -12.54 -22.14 16.70
C VAL A 710 -11.91 -20.77 16.92
N ASN A 711 -10.93 -20.69 17.82
CA ASN A 711 -10.24 -19.48 18.21
C ASN A 711 -8.93 -19.33 17.45
N VAL A 712 -8.47 -18.09 17.35
CA VAL A 712 -7.17 -17.72 16.79
C VAL A 712 -6.33 -17.15 17.93
N GLY A 713 -5.12 -17.67 18.11
CA GLY A 713 -4.16 -17.14 19.05
C GLY A 713 -2.91 -16.64 18.32
N ARG A 714 -2.15 -15.79 18.99
CA ARG A 714 -0.88 -15.28 18.45
C ARG A 714 0.14 -15.04 19.54
N GLN A 715 1.40 -15.13 19.16
CA GLN A 715 2.55 -14.68 19.93
C GLN A 715 3.23 -13.59 19.11
N VAL A 716 3.21 -12.36 19.62
CA VAL A 716 3.88 -11.21 18.99
C VAL A 716 5.18 -10.97 19.75
N ILE A 717 6.29 -10.93 19.02
CA ILE A 717 7.62 -10.75 19.58
C ILE A 717 8.16 -9.43 19.02
N PRO A 718 8.39 -8.41 19.88
CA PRO A 718 8.98 -7.16 19.44
C PRO A 718 10.32 -7.39 18.74
N ALA A 719 10.55 -6.68 17.64
CA ALA A 719 11.79 -6.70 16.87
C ALA A 719 12.44 -5.31 16.82
N THR A 720 12.06 -4.44 17.76
CA THR A 720 12.45 -3.02 17.82
C THR A 720 13.93 -2.82 18.16
N ASP A 721 14.63 -3.86 18.59
CA ASP A 721 16.07 -3.90 18.85
C ASP A 721 16.92 -4.10 17.59
N LEU A 722 16.30 -4.49 16.47
CA LEU A 722 17.00 -4.84 15.25
C LEU A 722 17.24 -3.61 14.36
N PRO A 723 18.46 -3.41 13.83
CA PRO A 723 18.75 -2.31 12.93
C PRO A 723 18.06 -2.50 11.57
N PRO A 724 17.83 -1.41 10.80
CA PRO A 724 17.35 -1.51 9.42
C PRO A 724 18.37 -2.19 8.49
N LEU A 725 17.96 -2.47 7.25
CA LEU A 725 18.80 -3.07 6.20
C LEU A 725 19.49 -4.37 6.68
N GLY A 726 18.76 -5.15 7.49
CA GLY A 726 19.30 -6.24 8.28
C GLY A 726 18.93 -7.64 7.78
N ARG A 727 19.56 -8.64 8.40
CA ARG A 727 19.23 -10.06 8.28
C ARG A 727 19.29 -10.73 9.63
N LYS A 728 18.44 -11.74 9.86
CA LYS A 728 18.47 -12.53 11.10
C LYS A 728 17.88 -13.92 10.88
N HIS A 729 18.59 -14.91 11.40
CA HIS A 729 18.04 -16.23 11.65
C HIS A 729 17.26 -16.21 12.96
N VAL A 730 16.01 -16.66 12.95
CA VAL A 730 15.16 -16.70 14.15
C VAL A 730 14.71 -18.12 14.44
N GLU A 731 14.73 -18.47 15.73
CA GLU A 731 14.17 -19.70 16.27
C GLU A 731 13.17 -19.33 17.36
N ILE A 732 11.88 -19.61 17.13
CA ILE A 732 10.79 -19.20 18.02
C ILE A 732 10.09 -20.46 18.54
N PRO A 733 10.36 -20.89 19.78
CA PRO A 733 9.64 -22.01 20.37
C PRO A 733 8.18 -21.60 20.64
N PHE A 734 7.26 -22.52 20.39
CA PHE A 734 5.85 -22.37 20.73
C PHE A 734 5.26 -23.69 21.21
N ASP A 735 4.29 -23.59 22.14
CA ASP A 735 3.49 -24.74 22.55
C ASP A 735 2.44 -25.04 21.48
N ALA A 736 2.43 -26.24 20.92
CA ALA A 736 1.48 -26.71 19.91
C ALA A 736 0.28 -27.47 20.50
N ALA A 737 0.20 -27.63 21.83
CA ALA A 737 -0.91 -28.34 22.47
C ALA A 737 -2.27 -27.71 22.12
N GLY A 738 -3.20 -28.55 21.64
CA GLY A 738 -4.54 -28.13 21.23
C GLY A 738 -4.62 -27.33 19.93
N LYS A 739 -3.48 -26.92 19.34
CA LYS A 739 -3.42 -26.14 18.11
C LYS A 739 -3.51 -27.05 16.88
N LYS A 740 -4.22 -26.60 15.84
CA LYS A 740 -4.50 -27.36 14.61
C LYS A 740 -3.71 -26.88 13.41
N TRP A 741 -3.37 -25.60 13.37
CA TRP A 741 -2.54 -25.00 12.32
C TRP A 741 -1.70 -23.86 12.90
N VAL A 742 -0.60 -23.52 12.22
CA VAL A 742 0.28 -22.39 12.56
C VAL A 742 0.75 -21.67 11.30
N ARG A 743 0.94 -20.36 11.36
CA ARG A 743 1.62 -19.56 10.35
C ARG A 743 2.55 -18.53 11.00
N PHE A 744 3.41 -17.94 10.21
CA PHE A 744 4.41 -16.97 10.64
C PHE A 744 4.37 -15.72 9.76
N ALA A 745 4.58 -14.55 10.37
CA ALA A 745 4.66 -13.29 9.67
C ALA A 745 5.66 -12.32 10.33
N VAL A 746 6.15 -11.37 9.56
CA VAL A 746 7.10 -10.33 9.98
C VAL A 746 6.64 -8.99 9.46
N TRP A 747 6.70 -7.95 10.29
CA TRP A 747 6.20 -6.62 9.99
C TRP A 747 7.22 -5.54 10.36
N ASP A 748 7.36 -4.54 9.50
CA ASP A 748 8.22 -3.38 9.70
C ASP A 748 7.45 -2.11 10.13
N THR A 749 8.18 -1.05 10.45
CA THR A 749 7.60 0.22 10.94
C THR A 749 6.73 0.94 9.91
N ALA A 750 6.90 0.65 8.62
CA ALA A 750 6.09 1.21 7.55
C ALA A 750 4.83 0.36 7.27
N GLY A 751 4.62 -0.70 8.06
CA GLY A 751 3.53 -1.67 7.93
C GLY A 751 3.80 -2.71 6.85
N ASN A 752 4.97 -2.71 6.20
CA ASN A 752 5.29 -3.72 5.19
C ASN A 752 5.51 -5.06 5.87
N GLY A 753 5.26 -6.15 5.16
CA GLY A 753 5.43 -7.46 5.78
C GLY A 753 5.59 -8.60 4.80
N ALA A 754 6.03 -9.72 5.37
CA ALA A 754 6.11 -11.01 4.70
C ALA A 754 5.40 -12.07 5.54
N MET A 755 4.66 -12.96 4.88
CA MET A 755 3.91 -14.02 5.55
C MET A 755 3.92 -15.33 4.76
N VAL A 756 4.12 -16.43 5.48
CA VAL A 756 4.14 -17.79 4.91
C VAL A 756 2.77 -18.45 5.03
N GLN A 757 2.51 -19.42 4.15
CA GLN A 757 1.26 -20.19 4.19
C GLN A 757 1.14 -21.04 5.48
N PRO A 758 -0.08 -21.24 6.00
CA PRO A 758 -0.30 -22.00 7.22
C PRO A 758 0.04 -23.48 7.05
N VAL A 759 0.56 -24.06 8.12
CA VAL A 759 0.96 -25.45 8.22
C VAL A 759 0.03 -26.16 9.20
N ARG A 760 -0.49 -27.32 8.79
CA ARG A 760 -1.31 -28.17 9.65
C ARG A 760 -0.43 -28.83 10.72
N LEU A 761 -0.85 -28.77 11.97
CA LEU A 761 -0.16 -29.39 13.10
C LEU A 761 -0.74 -30.79 13.32
N THR A 762 0.11 -31.81 13.24
CA THR A 762 -0.24 -33.22 13.50
C THR A 762 0.54 -33.77 14.70
N THR A 763 0.24 -34.97 15.19
CA THR A 763 1.00 -35.60 16.28
C THR A 763 2.41 -36.00 15.86
N THR A 764 2.61 -36.36 14.59
CA THR A 764 3.90 -36.64 13.97
C THR A 764 4.70 -35.37 13.69
N ALA A 765 6.03 -35.51 13.58
CA ALA A 765 6.90 -34.41 13.18
C ALA A 765 6.42 -33.83 11.84
N THR A 766 6.15 -32.53 11.81
CA THR A 766 5.76 -31.82 10.60
C THR A 766 7.03 -31.22 10.00
N THR A 767 7.59 -31.82 8.95
CA THR A 767 8.62 -31.16 8.15
C THR A 767 7.93 -30.46 6.98
N THR A 768 7.85 -29.14 7.02
CA THR A 768 7.68 -28.32 5.82
C THR A 768 8.92 -28.53 4.93
N ARG A 769 8.75 -28.80 3.64
CA ARG A 769 9.87 -29.00 2.70
C ARG A 769 10.39 -27.69 2.12
#